data_AF-A0A2E0V2Y1-F1
#
_entry.id   AF-A0A2E0V2Y1-F1
#
_cell.length_a   1.000
_cell.length_b   1.000
_cell.length_c   1.000
_cell.angle_alpha   90.00
_cell.angle_beta   90.00
_cell.angle_gamma   90.00
#
_symmetry.space_group_name_H-M   'P 1'
#
loop_
_entity.id
_entity.type
_entity.pdbx_description
1 polymer ?
#
loop_
_entity_poly.entity_id
_entity_poly.type
_entity_poly.pdbx_seq_one_letter_code
_entity_poly.pdbx_strand_id
1 'polypeptide(L)'
;GTPVTLTWSIVPDGTPVAGDPAIGDSNDPSSLRARLAEIYGGNTNDPENQPWFPLFQDLFDAIGSQTGITYLYEPNDDGRAISGNNPGRTGIRGDLRLCGHPIDGDGATLAYNFFPDHGDMVIDTNDSFFENLSGNSRRLVNTIAHEHGHGLGLEHVCPIDRTKLLEPFISTGFRGMQFDDIYTLQRWYGDPFEQHNSRRNNDSIQRAHSLEVSPGSPFTFQWLSIDDNSDIDYYSLSLPPGARLSVRVIPSNRVYAEGGEDGQGCSAGVTFNSSIVHDLSLTLLDQTGRTLATADDAPAGETEEFDQLPVPGEGLHFLRISGDDADAAQLYRLEVEILAPAVAVTPGEVRIASESHAPANNRIEPDETIELEITLSNSGNVTARNVSATLTSPRQPGNFTGFINRQNYGTLVQQASTSRAFTLALHGNCGDRLDLDLSVTASDGFSRTFPIPLVLGHISPQLAEDFENPGGTPLPSDWRSSSSRTGSGWTSLPSPLGGELSLFAESPPSLGTSTLTSPSISIGQEGGTLSFRHFVDTEASSLNPAVGFDGGVLEVSRNGGQWEDIEIAGGTFTRGGYTRTLSAAYQNPLPNRRAWSGSLGWIETVVKLPSGLASQPLRFRWQLGHDTSDGEDGWYLDDVSVSSVTCEDTKPVIRLEVSSDSTSEFPPTEVARLNFSTPLPVARDLPLPLLTEGSATPGIDTRRFDNIIFPFGQTLFQLEFRATRDNEVEGPETLILALDPDLVFPEGSNPATITFRDTPYGQWAASQLGLDSANSPHEDFDHDGARNAEEYFWGTNPASPLSLPRPNPRQAGSFLRIDFPHARLPPFARTRAETSTDLLNWTGQAVEALPDGFRVPLDGPTRYLRLIHEEFAPP
;
A
#
# COMPACT_ATOMS: atom_id res chain seq x y z
N GLY A 1 -27.55 -26.79 34.00
CA GLY A 1 -27.59 -27.98 34.89
C GLY A 1 -27.98 -27.58 36.30
N THR A 2 -27.57 -28.30 37.36
CA THR A 2 -27.69 -27.81 38.75
C THR A 2 -26.32 -27.57 39.39
N PRO A 3 -25.81 -26.32 39.38
CA PRO A 3 -24.52 -25.99 39.98
C PRO A 3 -24.44 -26.35 41.47
N VAL A 4 -23.29 -26.87 41.88
CA VAL A 4 -23.02 -27.32 43.25
C VAL A 4 -21.71 -26.79 43.78
N THR A 5 -21.63 -26.63 45.09
CA THR A 5 -20.37 -26.35 45.80
C THR A 5 -20.06 -27.56 46.67
N LEU A 6 -18.89 -28.14 46.49
CA LEU A 6 -18.42 -29.31 47.23
C LEU A 6 -17.19 -28.94 48.04
N THR A 7 -17.19 -29.29 49.32
CA THR A 7 -15.98 -29.23 50.14
C THR A 7 -15.20 -30.53 50.05
N TRP A 8 -13.88 -30.47 49.96
CA TRP A 8 -13.04 -31.67 49.93
C TRP A 8 -11.96 -31.61 51.01
N SER A 9 -11.63 -32.77 51.58
CA SER A 9 -10.64 -32.90 52.65
C SER A 9 -9.86 -34.19 52.49
N ILE A 10 -8.68 -34.26 53.10
CA ILE A 10 -7.86 -35.47 53.13
C ILE A 10 -7.84 -35.93 54.57
N VAL A 11 -8.28 -37.15 54.86
CA VAL A 11 -8.44 -37.58 56.26
C VAL A 11 -7.09 -37.76 56.96
N PRO A 12 -6.99 -37.61 58.29
CA PRO A 12 -5.79 -37.95 59.03
C PRO A 12 -5.50 -39.45 58.95
N ASP A 13 -4.22 -39.82 58.96
CA ASP A 13 -3.84 -41.23 59.09
C ASP A 13 -4.39 -41.79 60.42
N GLY A 14 -4.83 -43.05 60.41
CA GLY A 14 -5.52 -43.68 61.54
C GLY A 14 -7.05 -43.57 61.49
N THR A 15 -7.61 -42.84 60.53
CA THR A 15 -9.07 -42.77 60.30
C THR A 15 -9.61 -44.17 59.95
N PRO A 16 -10.63 -44.70 60.64
CA PRO A 16 -11.13 -46.04 60.35
C PRO A 16 -11.76 -46.12 58.95
N VAL A 17 -11.33 -47.11 58.16
CA VAL A 17 -11.94 -47.47 56.88
C VAL A 17 -12.45 -48.91 56.99
N ALA A 18 -13.66 -49.16 56.49
CA ALA A 18 -14.24 -50.49 56.51
C ALA A 18 -13.85 -51.21 55.22
N GLY A 19 -13.20 -52.37 55.34
CA GLY A 19 -12.81 -53.15 54.18
C GLY A 19 -13.97 -53.90 53.55
N ASP A 20 -13.90 -54.10 52.24
CA ASP A 20 -14.74 -55.06 51.50
C ASP A 20 -13.97 -56.34 51.11
N PRO A 21 -14.21 -57.47 51.81
CA PRO A 21 -13.57 -58.75 51.50
C PRO A 21 -13.81 -59.25 50.06
N ALA A 22 -14.81 -58.73 49.35
CA ALA A 22 -15.12 -59.13 47.97
C ALA A 22 -14.05 -58.68 46.96
N ILE A 23 -13.33 -57.60 47.25
CA ILE A 23 -12.28 -57.03 46.39
C ILE A 23 -10.88 -57.15 47.00
N GLY A 24 -10.72 -57.97 48.06
CA GLY A 24 -9.45 -58.16 48.75
C GLY A 24 -9.16 -57.13 49.86
N ASP A 25 -10.03 -56.14 49.99
CA ASP A 25 -9.82 -54.94 50.80
C ASP A 25 -9.69 -55.20 52.31
N SER A 26 -8.71 -54.52 52.93
CA SER A 26 -8.35 -54.70 54.34
C SER A 26 -9.21 -53.85 55.28
N ASN A 27 -9.24 -54.16 56.58
CA ASN A 27 -9.84 -53.27 57.58
C ASN A 27 -8.79 -52.34 58.22
N ASP A 28 -7.68 -52.10 57.52
CA ASP A 28 -6.64 -51.20 58.00
C ASP A 28 -7.13 -49.74 57.97
N PRO A 29 -6.76 -48.91 58.96
CA PRO A 29 -7.12 -47.50 58.94
C PRO A 29 -6.33 -46.76 57.84
N SER A 30 -6.80 -45.55 57.50
CA SER A 30 -6.15 -44.73 56.48
C SER A 30 -4.67 -44.49 56.77
N SER A 31 -3.83 -44.64 55.76
CA SER A 31 -2.39 -44.35 55.73
C SER A 31 -2.00 -43.47 54.54
N LEU A 32 -2.99 -42.84 53.87
CA LEU A 32 -2.79 -42.08 52.64
C LEU A 32 -1.78 -40.95 52.79
N ARG A 33 -1.82 -40.17 53.89
CA ARG A 33 -0.90 -39.03 54.03
C ARG A 33 0.53 -39.52 54.22
N ALA A 34 0.74 -40.60 54.97
CA ALA A 34 2.04 -41.25 55.10
C ALA A 34 2.56 -41.76 53.75
N ARG A 35 1.71 -42.41 52.95
CA ARG A 35 2.09 -42.89 51.61
C ARG A 35 2.46 -41.75 50.66
N LEU A 36 1.68 -40.68 50.65
CA LEU A 36 2.00 -39.49 49.83
C LEU A 36 3.30 -38.81 50.31
N ALA A 37 3.53 -38.73 51.62
CA ALA A 37 4.78 -38.19 52.17
C ALA A 37 6.01 -39.07 51.82
N GLU A 38 5.84 -40.38 51.69
CA GLU A 38 6.90 -41.29 51.21
C GLU A 38 7.26 -41.00 49.76
N ILE A 39 6.25 -40.86 48.88
CA ILE A 39 6.46 -40.69 47.43
C ILE A 39 6.97 -39.28 47.09
N TYR A 40 6.41 -38.23 47.70
CA TYR A 40 6.64 -36.84 47.33
C TYR A 40 7.49 -36.05 48.33
N GLY A 41 7.82 -36.65 49.48
CA GLY A 41 8.41 -35.96 50.63
C GLY A 41 7.37 -35.21 51.47
N GLY A 42 7.79 -34.72 52.63
CA GLY A 42 6.93 -33.99 53.58
C GLY A 42 6.66 -34.79 54.86
N ASN A 43 5.48 -34.61 55.44
CA ASN A 43 5.01 -35.32 56.63
C ASN A 43 3.48 -35.54 56.59
N THR A 44 2.91 -36.11 57.64
CA THR A 44 1.49 -36.51 57.70
C THR A 44 0.56 -35.44 58.28
N ASN A 45 1.08 -34.27 58.67
CA ASN A 45 0.30 -33.19 59.25
C ASN A 45 -0.42 -32.37 58.16
N ASP A 46 -0.95 -31.20 58.50
CA ASP A 46 -1.64 -30.20 57.67
C ASP A 46 -1.43 -30.39 56.14
N PRO A 47 -2.39 -31.01 55.42
CA PRO A 47 -2.25 -31.37 54.01
C PRO A 47 -1.90 -30.20 53.10
N GLU A 48 -2.47 -29.02 53.34
CA GLU A 48 -2.26 -27.81 52.54
C GLU A 48 -0.80 -27.35 52.49
N ASN A 49 0.02 -27.79 53.45
CA ASN A 49 1.44 -27.47 53.55
C ASN A 49 2.34 -28.55 52.94
N GLN A 50 1.78 -29.62 52.37
CA GLN A 50 2.55 -30.75 51.85
C GLN A 50 2.88 -30.61 50.35
N PRO A 51 4.05 -31.12 49.89
CA PRO A 51 4.47 -30.97 48.49
C PRO A 51 3.52 -31.56 47.44
N TRP A 52 2.73 -32.56 47.81
CA TRP A 52 1.79 -33.26 46.93
C TRP A 52 0.42 -32.56 46.82
N PHE A 53 0.10 -31.64 47.74
CA PHE A 53 -1.21 -30.99 47.81
C PHE A 53 -1.62 -30.24 46.53
N PRO A 54 -0.72 -29.51 45.84
CA PRO A 54 -1.06 -28.85 44.59
C PRO A 54 -1.61 -29.81 43.51
N LEU A 55 -1.25 -31.09 43.51
CA LEU A 55 -1.79 -32.07 42.55
C LEU A 55 -3.31 -32.25 42.69
N PHE A 56 -3.81 -32.20 43.92
CA PHE A 56 -5.23 -32.34 44.24
C PHE A 56 -5.97 -31.02 43.99
N GLN A 57 -5.39 -29.90 44.45
CA GLN A 57 -5.94 -28.58 44.21
C GLN A 57 -6.08 -28.29 42.72
N ASP A 58 -5.01 -28.50 41.93
CA ASP A 58 -5.02 -28.31 40.48
C ASP A 58 -6.04 -29.22 39.78
N LEU A 59 -6.25 -30.45 40.29
CA LEU A 59 -7.25 -31.36 39.74
C LEU A 59 -8.67 -30.82 39.94
N PHE A 60 -9.02 -30.47 41.17
CA PHE A 60 -10.36 -29.96 41.49
C PHE A 60 -10.60 -28.60 40.83
N ASP A 61 -9.59 -27.73 40.77
CA ASP A 61 -9.67 -26.45 40.04
C ASP A 61 -9.87 -26.69 38.54
N ALA A 62 -9.20 -27.70 37.95
CA ALA A 62 -9.40 -28.05 36.54
C ALA A 62 -10.83 -28.51 36.25
N ILE A 63 -11.39 -29.42 37.06
CA ILE A 63 -12.77 -29.88 36.92
C ILE A 63 -13.75 -28.71 37.11
N GLY A 64 -13.54 -27.89 38.13
CA GLY A 64 -14.38 -26.73 38.40
C GLY A 64 -14.29 -25.64 37.34
N SER A 65 -13.16 -25.51 36.64
CA SER A 65 -13.03 -24.56 35.53
C SER A 65 -13.81 -24.96 34.27
N GLN A 66 -14.31 -26.20 34.21
CA GLN A 66 -14.96 -26.81 33.05
C GLN A 66 -16.38 -27.32 33.33
N THR A 67 -16.90 -27.16 34.54
CA THR A 67 -18.24 -27.63 34.94
C THR A 67 -18.88 -26.61 35.88
N GLY A 68 -20.14 -26.77 36.26
CA GLY A 68 -20.81 -25.95 37.27
C GLY A 68 -20.50 -26.36 38.72
N ILE A 69 -19.39 -27.08 38.94
CA ILE A 69 -18.96 -27.55 40.26
C ILE A 69 -17.89 -26.62 40.83
N THR A 70 -18.16 -26.03 41.99
CA THR A 70 -17.16 -25.27 42.76
C THR A 70 -16.57 -26.14 43.86
N TYR A 71 -15.24 -26.32 43.86
CA TYR A 71 -14.53 -27.04 44.91
C TYR A 71 -13.94 -26.08 45.95
N LEU A 72 -14.12 -26.41 47.22
CA LEU A 72 -13.54 -25.68 48.35
C LEU A 72 -12.75 -26.64 49.24
N TYR A 73 -11.48 -26.35 49.49
CA TYR A 73 -10.71 -27.16 50.42
C TYR A 73 -11.17 -26.93 51.87
N GLU A 74 -11.50 -28.00 52.58
CA GLU A 74 -11.78 -28.01 54.01
C GLU A 74 -10.54 -28.54 54.76
N PRO A 75 -9.79 -27.68 55.48
CA PRO A 75 -8.58 -28.09 56.19
C PRO A 75 -8.84 -28.99 57.40
N ASN A 76 -10.06 -28.98 57.96
CA ASN A 76 -10.40 -29.80 59.11
C ASN A 76 -10.96 -31.17 58.69
N ASP A 77 -10.64 -32.19 59.47
CA ASP A 77 -11.33 -33.48 59.41
C ASP A 77 -11.33 -34.10 60.81
N ASP A 78 -12.49 -34.56 61.30
CA ASP A 78 -12.65 -35.08 62.66
C ASP A 78 -12.24 -36.55 62.84
N GLY A 79 -11.64 -37.17 61.81
CA GLY A 79 -11.10 -38.53 61.84
C GLY A 79 -12.17 -39.61 62.04
N ARG A 80 -13.45 -39.27 61.79
CA ARG A 80 -14.56 -40.23 61.86
C ARG A 80 -14.44 -41.25 60.74
N ALA A 81 -14.92 -42.46 61.05
CA ALA A 81 -14.91 -43.57 60.12
C ALA A 81 -15.54 -43.19 58.77
N ILE A 82 -14.91 -43.61 57.67
CA ILE A 82 -15.45 -43.49 56.30
C ILE A 82 -16.77 -44.24 56.24
N SER A 83 -17.88 -43.51 56.08
CA SER A 83 -19.23 -44.06 56.12
C SER A 83 -20.24 -43.00 55.68
N GLY A 84 -21.24 -43.40 54.89
CA GLY A 84 -22.37 -42.53 54.52
C GLY A 84 -23.20 -42.01 55.70
N ASN A 85 -22.99 -42.53 56.92
CA ASN A 85 -23.58 -41.98 58.14
C ASN A 85 -22.84 -40.74 58.70
N ASN A 86 -21.67 -40.40 58.15
CA ASN A 86 -20.83 -39.28 58.57
C ASN A 86 -20.68 -38.25 57.42
N PRO A 87 -21.77 -37.65 56.91
CA PRO A 87 -21.70 -36.73 55.77
C PRO A 87 -20.86 -35.49 56.09
N GLY A 88 -20.43 -34.79 55.04
CA GLY A 88 -19.69 -33.53 55.12
C GLY A 88 -20.30 -32.49 56.04
N ARG A 89 -19.44 -31.71 56.68
CA ARG A 89 -19.87 -30.63 57.59
C ARG A 89 -18.83 -29.51 57.57
N THR A 90 -19.23 -28.38 57.01
CA THR A 90 -18.41 -27.16 56.93
C THR A 90 -17.73 -26.82 58.26
N GLY A 91 -16.43 -26.57 58.20
CA GLY A 91 -15.54 -26.30 59.33
C GLY A 91 -15.17 -27.51 60.17
N ILE A 92 -15.57 -28.73 59.78
CA ILE A 92 -15.33 -29.96 60.54
C ILE A 92 -14.76 -31.09 59.66
N ARG A 93 -15.36 -31.34 58.48
CA ARG A 93 -14.89 -32.33 57.49
C ARG A 93 -15.50 -32.04 56.12
N GLY A 94 -14.79 -32.38 55.05
CA GLY A 94 -15.27 -32.18 53.68
C GLY A 94 -16.47 -33.06 53.33
N ASP A 95 -17.21 -32.66 52.30
CA ASP A 95 -18.25 -33.47 51.64
C ASP A 95 -17.64 -34.66 50.88
N LEU A 96 -16.40 -34.48 50.42
CA LEU A 96 -15.59 -35.48 49.73
C LEU A 96 -14.33 -35.72 50.57
N ARG A 97 -14.16 -36.91 51.13
CA ARG A 97 -12.99 -37.23 51.95
C ARG A 97 -12.10 -38.23 51.24
N LEU A 98 -10.86 -37.84 50.99
CA LEU A 98 -9.85 -38.71 50.39
C LEU A 98 -9.10 -39.45 51.50
N CYS A 99 -9.08 -40.77 51.41
CA CYS A 99 -8.35 -41.66 52.30
C CYS A 99 -7.70 -42.81 51.51
N GLY A 100 -7.00 -43.71 52.20
CA GLY A 100 -6.39 -44.85 51.53
C GLY A 100 -5.74 -45.82 52.50
N HIS A 101 -5.80 -47.10 52.19
CA HIS A 101 -5.22 -48.21 52.94
C HIS A 101 -4.89 -49.35 51.96
N PRO A 102 -4.23 -50.45 52.37
CA PRO A 102 -3.96 -51.58 51.47
C PRO A 102 -5.26 -52.24 51.00
N ILE A 103 -5.44 -52.38 49.68
CA ILE A 103 -6.63 -53.04 49.09
C ILE A 103 -6.27 -54.47 48.70
N ASP A 104 -5.59 -54.69 47.58
CA ASP A 104 -5.34 -56.03 47.05
C ASP A 104 -3.87 -56.34 46.70
N GLY A 105 -2.97 -55.36 46.83
CA GLY A 105 -1.54 -55.56 46.63
C GLY A 105 -0.95 -54.55 45.65
N ASP A 106 -0.08 -55.04 44.76
CA ASP A 106 0.49 -54.22 43.68
C ASP A 106 -0.21 -54.59 42.36
N GLY A 107 -0.87 -53.62 41.73
CA GLY A 107 -1.72 -53.78 40.55
C GLY A 107 -3.15 -54.22 40.90
N ALA A 108 -3.97 -54.44 39.86
CA ALA A 108 -5.41 -54.71 39.96
C ALA A 108 -6.22 -53.51 40.48
N THR A 109 -6.64 -53.48 41.75
CA THR A 109 -7.57 -52.46 42.27
C THR A 109 -6.80 -51.24 42.79
N LEU A 110 -6.73 -50.18 41.98
CA LEU A 110 -5.94 -48.99 42.33
C LEU A 110 -6.61 -48.09 43.39
N ALA A 111 -7.93 -48.02 43.35
CA ALA A 111 -8.76 -47.21 44.22
C ALA A 111 -10.23 -47.59 44.03
N TYR A 112 -11.11 -47.05 44.87
CA TYR A 112 -12.56 -47.01 44.64
C TYR A 112 -13.16 -45.75 45.26
N ASN A 113 -14.31 -45.32 44.74
CA ASN A 113 -15.11 -44.24 45.32
C ASN A 113 -16.53 -44.69 45.65
N PHE A 114 -17.12 -44.05 46.65
CA PHE A 114 -18.55 -44.16 46.87
C PHE A 114 -19.33 -43.16 46.01
N PHE A 115 -20.48 -43.59 45.48
CA PHE A 115 -21.39 -42.72 44.73
C PHE A 115 -21.85 -41.48 45.53
N PRO A 116 -22.49 -40.48 44.88
CA PRO A 116 -22.98 -39.26 45.52
C PRO A 116 -23.80 -39.51 46.79
N ASP A 117 -23.86 -38.49 47.66
CA ASP A 117 -24.38 -38.53 49.04
C ASP A 117 -23.51 -39.34 50.05
N HIS A 118 -22.47 -40.03 49.57
CA HIS A 118 -21.35 -40.52 50.39
C HIS A 118 -20.01 -39.92 49.91
N GLY A 119 -19.68 -40.04 48.62
CA GLY A 119 -18.62 -39.28 47.95
C GLY A 119 -17.16 -39.56 48.36
N ASP A 120 -16.91 -40.24 49.47
CA ASP A 120 -15.57 -40.54 49.98
C ASP A 120 -14.79 -41.49 49.03
N MET A 121 -13.47 -41.32 48.99
CA MET A 121 -12.55 -42.07 48.13
C MET A 121 -11.56 -42.88 48.96
N VAL A 122 -11.27 -44.10 48.51
CA VAL A 122 -10.25 -44.97 49.08
C VAL A 122 -9.19 -45.32 48.02
N ILE A 123 -7.93 -44.96 48.26
CA ILE A 123 -6.81 -45.22 47.36
C ILE A 123 -5.95 -46.37 47.90
N ASP A 124 -5.51 -47.31 47.05
CA ASP A 124 -4.60 -48.37 47.48
C ASP A 124 -3.21 -47.79 47.82
N THR A 125 -2.89 -47.80 49.11
CA THR A 125 -1.59 -47.30 49.59
C THR A 125 -0.44 -48.27 49.40
N ASN A 126 -0.70 -49.54 49.05
CA ASN A 126 0.31 -50.57 48.83
C ASN A 126 0.67 -50.77 47.34
N ASP A 127 0.17 -49.91 46.45
CA ASP A 127 0.42 -50.00 45.02
C ASP A 127 1.61 -49.10 44.57
N SER A 128 2.55 -49.68 43.80
CA SER A 128 3.72 -49.00 43.25
C SER A 128 3.40 -48.15 42.00
N PHE A 129 2.20 -48.30 41.42
CA PHE A 129 1.69 -47.54 40.28
C PHE A 129 1.77 -46.03 40.51
N PHE A 130 1.57 -45.57 41.74
CA PHE A 130 1.60 -44.15 42.12
C PHE A 130 3.01 -43.58 42.30
N GLU A 131 4.05 -44.41 42.33
CA GLU A 131 5.45 -43.97 42.47
C GLU A 131 6.00 -43.36 41.16
N ASN A 132 5.31 -43.56 40.05
CA ASN A 132 5.70 -42.97 38.77
C ASN A 132 5.19 -41.52 38.65
N LEU A 133 6.11 -40.58 38.84
CA LEU A 133 5.84 -39.13 38.85
C LEU A 133 5.81 -38.49 37.45
N SER A 134 5.95 -39.28 36.38
CA SER A 134 5.99 -38.77 35.00
C SER A 134 4.71 -38.02 34.64
N GLY A 135 4.85 -36.91 33.89
CA GLY A 135 3.70 -36.14 33.41
C GLY A 135 2.89 -35.50 34.55
N ASN A 136 3.58 -34.96 35.56
CA ASN A 136 2.98 -34.36 36.76
C ASN A 136 2.06 -35.34 37.51
N SER A 137 2.62 -36.51 37.86
CA SER A 137 1.93 -37.59 38.56
C SER A 137 0.61 -38.03 37.92
N ARG A 138 0.62 -38.14 36.59
CA ARG A 138 -0.56 -38.46 35.77
C ARG A 138 -1.31 -39.69 36.27
N ARG A 139 -0.60 -40.71 36.74
CA ARG A 139 -1.18 -41.95 37.26
C ARG A 139 -2.07 -41.69 38.47
N LEU A 140 -1.52 -41.06 39.51
CA LEU A 140 -2.26 -40.66 40.70
C LEU A 140 -3.41 -39.72 40.35
N VAL A 141 -3.15 -38.69 39.55
CA VAL A 141 -4.15 -37.68 39.18
C VAL A 141 -5.31 -38.27 38.39
N ASN A 142 -5.04 -39.14 37.41
CA ASN A 142 -6.10 -39.78 36.65
C ASN A 142 -6.89 -40.75 37.51
N THR A 143 -6.25 -41.51 38.40
CA THR A 143 -6.97 -42.41 39.32
C THR A 143 -7.91 -41.61 40.20
N ILE A 144 -7.42 -40.54 40.86
CA ILE A 144 -8.28 -39.68 41.68
C ILE A 144 -9.40 -39.07 40.84
N ALA A 145 -9.09 -38.57 39.63
CA ALA A 145 -10.10 -37.97 38.77
C ALA A 145 -11.19 -38.98 38.34
N HIS A 146 -10.79 -40.23 38.06
CA HIS A 146 -11.66 -41.33 37.68
C HIS A 146 -12.59 -41.70 38.84
N GLU A 147 -12.01 -41.98 40.00
CA GLU A 147 -12.75 -42.29 41.22
C GLU A 147 -13.68 -41.15 41.62
N HIS A 148 -13.20 -39.90 41.55
CA HIS A 148 -14.02 -38.74 41.84
C HIS A 148 -15.17 -38.60 40.84
N GLY A 149 -15.00 -39.05 39.60
CA GLY A 149 -16.09 -39.20 38.64
C GLY A 149 -17.25 -40.04 39.18
N HIS A 150 -16.96 -41.18 39.81
CA HIS A 150 -17.98 -41.98 40.50
C HIS A 150 -18.59 -41.23 41.69
N GLY A 151 -17.79 -40.47 42.44
CA GLY A 151 -18.27 -39.57 43.51
C GLY A 151 -19.20 -38.45 43.02
N LEU A 152 -19.14 -38.12 41.74
CA LEU A 152 -20.05 -37.21 41.02
C LEU A 152 -21.19 -37.94 40.30
N GLY A 153 -21.29 -39.27 40.45
CA GLY A 153 -22.37 -40.08 39.92
C GLY A 153 -22.10 -40.72 38.57
N LEU A 154 -20.91 -40.53 37.98
CA LEU A 154 -20.59 -41.14 36.69
C LEU A 154 -20.39 -42.65 36.87
N GLU A 155 -20.93 -43.44 35.95
CA GLU A 155 -20.62 -44.86 35.84
C GLU A 155 -19.46 -45.07 34.86
N HIS A 156 -18.96 -46.30 34.74
CA HIS A 156 -17.98 -46.61 33.72
C HIS A 156 -18.56 -46.44 32.30
N VAL A 157 -17.73 -45.92 31.40
CA VAL A 157 -18.05 -45.76 29.98
C VAL A 157 -17.23 -46.71 29.11
N CYS A 158 -17.90 -47.27 28.11
CA CYS A 158 -17.39 -48.24 27.15
C CYS A 158 -17.42 -47.68 25.72
N PRO A 159 -16.65 -48.22 24.76
CA PRO A 159 -15.70 -49.33 24.88
C PRO A 159 -14.36 -48.92 25.51
N ILE A 160 -13.55 -49.91 25.90
CA ILE A 160 -12.18 -49.69 26.36
C ILE A 160 -11.27 -49.41 25.14
N ASP A 161 -11.13 -48.14 24.78
CA ASP A 161 -10.30 -47.68 23.67
C ASP A 161 -9.28 -46.59 24.07
N ARG A 162 -9.22 -46.27 25.38
CA ARG A 162 -8.31 -45.32 26.04
C ARG A 162 -8.55 -43.87 25.61
N THR A 163 -9.79 -43.50 25.34
CA THR A 163 -10.20 -42.16 24.94
C THR A 163 -10.95 -41.38 26.01
N LYS A 164 -11.51 -42.06 27.04
CA LYS A 164 -12.32 -41.44 28.10
C LYS A 164 -11.76 -41.76 29.47
N LEU A 165 -11.90 -40.85 30.44
CA LEU A 165 -11.33 -41.07 31.77
C LEU A 165 -12.06 -42.19 32.50
N LEU A 166 -13.39 -42.23 32.41
CA LEU A 166 -14.25 -43.19 33.10
C LEU A 166 -14.33 -44.58 32.43
N GLU A 167 -13.39 -44.93 31.54
CA GLU A 167 -13.26 -46.32 31.09
C GLU A 167 -12.84 -47.23 32.26
N PRO A 168 -13.34 -48.49 32.33
CA PRO A 168 -13.05 -49.40 33.46
C PRO A 168 -11.56 -49.65 33.75
N PHE A 169 -10.68 -49.35 32.80
CA PHE A 169 -9.24 -49.44 32.99
C PHE A 169 -8.59 -48.07 32.83
N ILE A 170 -7.80 -47.68 33.82
CA ILE A 170 -7.13 -46.38 33.84
C ILE A 170 -6.26 -46.16 32.58
N SER A 171 -6.47 -45.05 31.90
CA SER A 171 -5.63 -44.62 30.77
C SER A 171 -4.53 -43.67 31.24
N THR A 172 -3.32 -43.88 30.74
CA THR A 172 -2.19 -42.94 30.90
C THR A 172 -1.92 -42.14 29.62
N GLY A 173 -2.77 -42.25 28.60
CA GLY A 173 -2.62 -41.56 27.31
C GLY A 173 -2.82 -40.04 27.39
N PHE A 174 -3.68 -39.61 28.31
CA PHE A 174 -4.02 -38.21 28.60
C PHE A 174 -3.96 -37.95 30.11
N ARG A 175 -4.17 -36.71 30.54
CA ARG A 175 -4.25 -36.32 31.96
C ARG A 175 -5.57 -35.62 32.23
N GLY A 176 -6.29 -36.05 33.27
CA GLY A 176 -7.58 -35.47 33.70
C GLY A 176 -8.79 -35.93 32.87
N MET A 177 -9.94 -35.33 33.17
CA MET A 177 -11.22 -35.60 32.49
C MET A 177 -11.13 -35.26 31.00
N GLN A 178 -11.76 -36.09 30.18
CA GLN A 178 -11.89 -35.93 28.74
C GLN A 178 -13.29 -35.39 28.41
N PHE A 179 -13.53 -35.17 27.11
CA PHE A 179 -14.76 -34.54 26.64
C PHE A 179 -16.04 -35.24 27.13
N ASP A 180 -16.06 -36.58 27.11
CA ASP A 180 -17.19 -37.40 27.54
C ASP A 180 -17.56 -37.18 29.02
N ASP A 181 -16.52 -37.15 29.86
CA ASP A 181 -16.66 -36.97 31.30
C ASP A 181 -17.19 -35.54 31.59
N ILE A 182 -16.61 -34.53 30.92
CA ILE A 182 -17.04 -33.12 31.05
C ILE A 182 -18.46 -32.91 30.53
N TYR A 183 -18.80 -33.53 29.39
CA TYR A 183 -20.12 -33.46 28.78
C TYR A 183 -21.19 -33.93 29.77
N THR A 184 -20.98 -35.11 30.38
CA THR A 184 -21.94 -35.67 31.35
C THR A 184 -22.01 -34.83 32.62
N LEU A 185 -20.88 -34.31 33.10
CA LEU A 185 -20.89 -33.41 34.27
C LEU A 185 -21.59 -32.09 33.99
N GLN A 186 -21.45 -31.51 32.80
CA GLN A 186 -22.20 -30.31 32.43
C GLN A 186 -23.70 -30.59 32.30
N ARG A 187 -24.09 -31.77 31.82
CA ARG A 187 -25.50 -32.20 31.82
C ARG A 187 -26.13 -32.16 33.22
N TRP A 188 -25.40 -32.58 34.25
CA TRP A 188 -25.96 -32.66 35.61
C TRP A 188 -25.74 -31.41 36.45
N TYR A 189 -24.55 -30.82 36.33
CA TYR A 189 -24.08 -29.75 37.21
C TYR A 189 -24.00 -28.38 36.53
N GLY A 190 -24.24 -28.31 35.22
CA GLY A 190 -24.14 -27.08 34.43
C GLY A 190 -22.72 -26.76 34.00
N ASP A 191 -22.55 -25.65 33.31
CA ASP A 191 -21.25 -25.18 32.84
C ASP A 191 -20.56 -24.19 33.81
N PRO A 192 -19.30 -23.76 33.55
CA PRO A 192 -18.57 -22.84 34.42
C PRO A 192 -19.23 -21.46 34.60
N PHE A 193 -20.05 -21.02 33.66
CA PHE A 193 -20.68 -19.69 33.69
C PHE A 193 -22.00 -19.67 34.43
N GLU A 194 -22.56 -20.84 34.73
CA GLU A 194 -23.58 -21.03 35.75
C GLU A 194 -23.03 -20.98 37.19
N GLN A 195 -21.70 -20.83 37.40
CA GLN A 195 -21.13 -20.69 38.75
C GLN A 195 -21.30 -19.29 39.32
N HIS A 196 -21.97 -19.20 40.47
CA HIS A 196 -22.09 -17.98 41.27
C HIS A 196 -21.96 -18.28 42.77
N ASN A 197 -21.84 -17.22 43.58
CA ASN A 197 -21.72 -17.27 45.06
C ASN A 197 -22.94 -17.94 45.78
N SER A 198 -23.91 -18.46 45.02
CA SER A 198 -25.11 -19.20 45.43
C SER A 198 -25.52 -20.12 44.27
N ARG A 199 -26.22 -21.24 44.53
CA ARG A 199 -26.80 -22.14 43.49
C ARG A 199 -27.72 -21.37 42.53
N ARG A 200 -27.18 -20.85 41.43
CA ARG A 200 -27.86 -19.91 40.55
C ARG A 200 -27.33 -20.10 39.12
N ASN A 201 -28.19 -20.54 38.21
CA ASN A 201 -27.91 -20.62 36.79
C ASN A 201 -28.00 -19.26 36.08
N ASN A 202 -27.67 -19.21 34.78
CA ASN A 202 -27.69 -18.00 33.96
C ASN A 202 -28.97 -17.87 33.10
N ASP A 203 -30.04 -18.63 33.38
CA ASP A 203 -31.23 -18.77 32.50
C ASP A 203 -32.17 -17.58 32.41
N SER A 204 -31.74 -16.41 32.87
CA SER A 204 -32.53 -15.21 32.75
C SER A 204 -31.65 -13.98 32.58
N ILE A 205 -32.21 -12.96 31.95
CA ILE A 205 -31.52 -11.68 31.75
C ILE A 205 -31.02 -11.05 33.07
N GLN A 206 -31.69 -11.28 34.21
CA GLN A 206 -31.23 -10.80 35.53
C GLN A 206 -30.05 -11.61 36.07
N ARG A 207 -29.89 -12.84 35.60
CA ARG A 207 -28.84 -13.80 35.97
C ARG A 207 -27.75 -13.97 34.91
N ALA A 208 -27.79 -13.18 33.84
CA ALA A 208 -26.82 -13.27 32.77
C ALA A 208 -25.37 -13.19 33.27
N HIS A 209 -24.52 -14.05 32.74
CA HIS A 209 -23.08 -14.00 33.03
C HIS A 209 -22.45 -12.80 32.32
N SER A 210 -21.60 -12.03 33.00
CA SER A 210 -20.98 -10.83 32.43
C SER A 210 -19.72 -11.19 31.67
N LEU A 211 -19.72 -10.98 30.35
CA LEU A 211 -18.55 -11.18 29.51
C LEU A 211 -17.66 -9.93 29.54
N GLU A 212 -16.40 -10.09 29.93
CA GLU A 212 -15.40 -9.01 29.91
C GLU A 212 -14.82 -8.83 28.50
N VAL A 213 -15.63 -8.32 27.56
CA VAL A 213 -15.21 -8.06 26.17
C VAL A 213 -14.89 -6.58 25.97
N SER A 214 -13.70 -6.27 25.47
CA SER A 214 -13.30 -4.91 25.11
C SER A 214 -13.21 -4.75 23.60
N PRO A 215 -13.49 -3.55 23.02
CA PRO A 215 -13.39 -3.36 21.59
C PRO A 215 -12.00 -3.70 21.02
N GLY A 216 -11.96 -4.53 19.98
CA GLY A 216 -10.72 -5.03 19.35
C GLY A 216 -9.98 -6.11 20.15
N SER A 217 -10.58 -6.63 21.23
CA SER A 217 -10.05 -7.76 22.01
C SER A 217 -11.07 -8.91 21.97
N PRO A 218 -10.92 -9.90 21.07
CA PRO A 218 -11.88 -10.98 20.94
C PRO A 218 -11.90 -11.86 22.19
N PHE A 219 -13.10 -12.24 22.61
CA PHE A 219 -13.36 -13.20 23.68
C PHE A 219 -13.61 -14.57 23.08
N THR A 220 -13.03 -15.61 23.70
CA THR A 220 -13.31 -17.00 23.35
C THR A 220 -13.35 -17.85 24.61
N PHE A 221 -14.37 -18.68 24.75
CA PHE A 221 -14.45 -19.68 25.81
C PHE A 221 -14.94 -21.00 25.25
N GLN A 222 -14.22 -22.08 25.57
CA GLN A 222 -14.50 -23.41 25.07
C GLN A 222 -15.27 -24.23 26.10
N TRP A 223 -16.33 -24.85 25.58
CA TRP A 223 -17.21 -25.81 26.23
C TRP A 223 -18.05 -25.20 27.35
N LEU A 224 -18.94 -24.31 26.91
CA LEU A 224 -20.19 -23.97 27.58
C LEU A 224 -21.28 -24.96 27.13
N SER A 225 -22.44 -24.99 27.78
CA SER A 225 -23.50 -25.94 27.40
C SER A 225 -24.90 -25.40 27.56
N ILE A 226 -25.76 -25.80 26.62
CA ILE A 226 -27.18 -26.00 26.92
C ILE A 226 -27.31 -27.40 27.51
N ASP A 227 -27.70 -27.53 28.78
CA ASP A 227 -27.73 -28.83 29.45
C ASP A 227 -28.97 -29.68 29.09
N ASP A 228 -30.10 -29.04 28.79
CA ASP A 228 -31.29 -29.68 28.19
C ASP A 228 -32.26 -28.70 27.51
N ASN A 229 -33.44 -29.21 27.10
CA ASN A 229 -34.52 -28.44 26.49
C ASN A 229 -35.17 -27.37 27.39
N SER A 230 -34.79 -27.28 28.67
CA SER A 230 -35.24 -26.20 29.54
C SER A 230 -34.16 -25.13 29.78
N ASP A 231 -32.93 -25.41 29.35
CA ASP A 231 -31.77 -24.54 29.56
C ASP A 231 -31.64 -23.46 28.49
N ILE A 232 -31.25 -22.26 28.93
CA ILE A 232 -31.15 -21.06 28.09
C ILE A 232 -30.03 -20.18 28.63
N ASP A 233 -28.88 -20.12 27.99
CA ASP A 233 -27.82 -19.25 28.47
C ASP A 233 -28.07 -17.77 28.17
N TYR A 234 -27.94 -16.92 29.19
CA TYR A 234 -27.82 -15.48 29.00
C TYR A 234 -26.42 -14.97 29.32
N TYR A 235 -25.86 -14.20 28.38
CA TYR A 235 -24.62 -13.45 28.55
C TYR A 235 -24.88 -11.96 28.43
N SER A 236 -24.17 -11.15 29.20
CA SER A 236 -24.25 -9.69 29.15
C SER A 236 -22.93 -9.08 28.73
N LEU A 237 -23.00 -8.02 27.92
CA LEU A 237 -21.84 -7.27 27.42
C LEU A 237 -22.18 -5.80 27.28
N SER A 238 -21.17 -4.93 27.42
CA SER A 238 -21.34 -3.47 27.26
C SER A 238 -20.81 -3.03 25.90
N LEU A 239 -21.64 -2.35 25.11
CA LEU A 239 -21.30 -1.89 23.77
C LEU A 239 -21.17 -0.37 23.73
N PRO A 240 -20.11 0.18 23.11
CA PRO A 240 -20.03 1.61 22.83
C PRO A 240 -21.06 2.02 21.75
N PRO A 241 -21.47 3.30 21.71
CA PRO A 241 -22.44 3.78 20.73
C PRO A 241 -21.98 3.52 19.29
N GLY A 242 -22.79 2.82 18.49
CA GLY A 242 -22.49 2.55 17.08
C GLY A 242 -21.47 1.44 16.84
N ALA A 243 -21.18 0.62 17.85
CA ALA A 243 -20.41 -0.61 17.71
C ALA A 243 -21.03 -1.59 16.72
N ARG A 244 -20.19 -2.44 16.15
CA ARG A 244 -20.60 -3.66 15.47
C ARG A 244 -20.20 -4.86 16.32
N LEU A 245 -21.01 -5.90 16.25
CA LEU A 245 -20.85 -7.10 17.06
C LEU A 245 -20.70 -8.31 16.13
N SER A 246 -19.60 -9.05 16.31
CA SER A 246 -19.45 -10.39 15.74
C SER A 246 -19.55 -11.41 16.87
N VAL A 247 -20.42 -12.40 16.74
CA VAL A 247 -20.64 -13.45 17.74
C VAL A 247 -20.77 -14.76 17.00
N ARG A 248 -20.13 -15.82 17.51
CA ARG A 248 -20.24 -17.18 16.95
C ARG A 248 -20.50 -18.17 18.07
N VAL A 249 -21.53 -18.99 17.88
CA VAL A 249 -21.88 -20.12 18.75
C VAL A 249 -21.61 -21.38 17.96
N ILE A 250 -20.54 -22.08 18.32
CA ILE A 250 -19.99 -23.18 17.53
C ILE A 250 -20.24 -24.48 18.31
N PRO A 251 -21.09 -25.40 17.83
CA PRO A 251 -21.35 -26.64 18.53
C PRO A 251 -20.07 -27.48 18.64
N SER A 252 -19.98 -28.31 19.69
CA SER A 252 -18.90 -29.28 19.84
C SER A 252 -18.83 -30.22 18.64
N ASN A 253 -17.66 -30.77 18.33
CA ASN A 253 -17.46 -31.54 17.10
C ASN A 253 -16.88 -32.95 17.35
N ARG A 254 -17.10 -33.49 18.55
CA ARG A 254 -16.60 -34.82 18.91
C ARG A 254 -17.55 -35.90 18.44
N VAL A 255 -16.99 -36.91 17.77
CA VAL A 255 -17.70 -38.13 17.38
C VAL A 255 -16.90 -39.32 17.90
N TYR A 256 -17.50 -40.12 18.77
CA TYR A 256 -16.84 -41.27 19.41
C TYR A 256 -17.87 -42.35 19.79
N ALA A 257 -17.40 -43.55 20.14
CA ALA A 257 -18.29 -44.61 20.62
C ALA A 257 -18.46 -44.51 22.14
N GLU A 258 -19.69 -44.63 22.63
CA GLU A 258 -20.04 -44.65 24.06
C GLU A 258 -21.06 -45.76 24.37
N GLY A 259 -21.03 -46.30 25.59
CA GLY A 259 -21.96 -47.32 26.06
C GLY A 259 -21.69 -47.69 27.51
N GLY A 260 -22.60 -48.45 28.12
CA GLY A 260 -22.44 -48.89 29.51
C GLY A 260 -21.57 -50.14 29.65
N GLU A 261 -21.05 -50.35 30.86
CA GLU A 261 -20.57 -51.65 31.34
C GLU A 261 -21.72 -52.40 32.02
N ASP A 262 -21.91 -53.68 31.71
CA ASP A 262 -22.94 -54.50 32.35
C ASP A 262 -22.36 -55.82 32.92
N GLY A 263 -23.23 -56.71 33.42
CA GLY A 263 -22.81 -57.99 33.98
C GLY A 263 -22.14 -58.96 32.99
N GLN A 264 -22.05 -58.63 31.70
CA GLN A 264 -21.30 -59.33 30.66
C GLN A 264 -19.95 -58.65 30.33
N GLY A 265 -19.63 -57.54 30.99
CA GLY A 265 -18.44 -56.73 30.79
C GLY A 265 -18.70 -55.50 29.91
N CYS A 266 -17.62 -54.91 29.43
CA CYS A 266 -17.68 -53.65 28.69
C CYS A 266 -18.32 -53.80 27.30
N SER A 267 -19.35 -53.02 27.01
CA SER A 267 -20.05 -53.06 25.72
C SER A 267 -19.21 -52.48 24.56
N ALA A 268 -19.60 -52.76 23.32
CA ALA A 268 -18.95 -52.17 22.14
C ALA A 268 -19.30 -50.68 21.93
N GLY A 269 -20.29 -50.17 22.67
CA GLY A 269 -20.83 -48.82 22.50
C GLY A 269 -21.60 -48.58 21.20
N VAL A 270 -22.18 -47.40 21.10
CA VAL A 270 -22.80 -46.82 19.89
C VAL A 270 -22.12 -45.50 19.58
N THR A 271 -22.10 -45.09 18.31
CA THR A 271 -21.53 -43.80 17.92
C THR A 271 -22.38 -42.66 18.47
N PHE A 272 -21.78 -41.85 19.34
CA PHE A 272 -22.29 -40.56 19.78
C PHE A 272 -21.68 -39.45 18.94
N ASN A 273 -22.52 -38.53 18.48
CA ASN A 273 -22.10 -37.34 17.76
C ASN A 273 -22.54 -36.09 18.54
N SER A 274 -21.59 -35.49 19.24
CA SER A 274 -21.82 -34.29 20.05
C SER A 274 -22.10 -33.02 19.23
N SER A 275 -22.03 -33.05 17.90
CA SER A 275 -22.27 -31.84 17.10
C SER A 275 -23.72 -31.58 16.78
N ILE A 276 -24.58 -32.60 16.88
CA ILE A 276 -25.96 -32.53 16.37
C ILE A 276 -26.99 -32.87 17.46
N VAL A 277 -26.66 -32.63 18.73
CA VAL A 277 -27.57 -32.96 19.84
C VAL A 277 -28.70 -31.95 19.91
N HIS A 278 -28.37 -30.66 19.84
CA HIS A 278 -29.32 -29.56 19.72
C HIS A 278 -29.09 -28.78 18.43
N ASP A 279 -30.18 -28.32 17.83
CA ASP A 279 -30.18 -27.16 16.95
C ASP A 279 -30.07 -25.87 17.79
N LEU A 280 -28.91 -25.23 17.78
CA LEU A 280 -28.65 -24.05 18.62
C LEU A 280 -29.23 -22.79 17.96
N SER A 281 -29.54 -21.79 18.77
CA SER A 281 -29.98 -20.47 18.31
C SER A 281 -29.29 -19.36 19.07
N LEU A 282 -28.98 -18.26 18.39
CA LEU A 282 -28.33 -17.08 18.94
C LEU A 282 -29.24 -15.87 18.79
N THR A 283 -29.56 -15.19 19.90
CA THR A 283 -30.39 -13.97 19.89
C THR A 283 -29.68 -12.82 20.58
N LEU A 284 -29.66 -11.64 19.95
CA LEU A 284 -29.24 -10.38 20.57
C LEU A 284 -30.45 -9.63 21.15
N LEU A 285 -30.36 -9.20 22.40
CA LEU A 285 -31.39 -8.48 23.14
C LEU A 285 -30.88 -7.13 23.67
N ASP A 286 -31.79 -6.16 23.80
CA ASP A 286 -31.52 -4.91 24.52
C ASP A 286 -31.70 -5.04 26.04
N GLN A 287 -31.39 -3.97 26.79
CA GLN A 287 -31.53 -3.93 28.24
C GLN A 287 -32.94 -4.15 28.81
N THR A 288 -33.98 -4.08 27.96
CA THR A 288 -35.37 -4.36 28.35
C THR A 288 -35.78 -5.79 28.05
N GLY A 289 -34.90 -6.58 27.43
CA GLY A 289 -35.16 -7.94 26.96
C GLY A 289 -35.84 -8.00 25.59
N ARG A 290 -35.87 -6.90 24.83
CA ARG A 290 -36.41 -6.90 23.47
C ARG A 290 -35.38 -7.43 22.48
N THR A 291 -35.82 -8.33 21.59
CA THR A 291 -35.00 -8.85 20.49
C THR A 291 -34.62 -7.77 19.48
N LEU A 292 -33.32 -7.70 19.21
CA LEU A 292 -32.70 -6.84 18.19
C LEU A 292 -32.32 -7.62 16.93
N ALA A 293 -31.81 -8.84 17.10
CA ALA A 293 -31.45 -9.75 16.01
C ALA A 293 -31.48 -11.21 16.48
N THR A 294 -31.65 -12.13 15.53
CA THR A 294 -31.62 -13.59 15.74
C THR A 294 -30.83 -14.24 14.61
N ALA A 295 -30.03 -15.25 14.94
CA ALA A 295 -29.41 -16.21 14.03
C ALA A 295 -29.87 -17.61 14.49
N ASP A 296 -30.69 -18.24 13.66
CA ASP A 296 -31.34 -19.55 13.87
C ASP A 296 -31.60 -20.29 12.54
N ASP A 297 -30.86 -19.91 11.49
CA ASP A 297 -31.00 -20.47 10.14
C ASP A 297 -30.04 -21.65 9.90
N ALA A 298 -29.00 -21.81 10.72
CA ALA A 298 -28.01 -22.87 10.56
C ALA A 298 -28.55 -24.16 11.19
N PRO A 299 -28.49 -25.32 10.51
CA PRO A 299 -28.96 -26.56 11.10
C PRO A 299 -27.98 -27.09 12.16
N ALA A 300 -28.47 -27.95 13.05
CA ALA A 300 -27.67 -28.67 14.04
C ALA A 300 -26.34 -29.19 13.47
N GLY A 301 -25.23 -28.86 14.13
CA GLY A 301 -23.86 -29.14 13.69
C GLY A 301 -23.13 -27.98 13.03
N GLU A 302 -23.86 -26.97 12.56
CA GLU A 302 -23.29 -25.77 11.97
C GLU A 302 -23.22 -24.61 12.98
N THR A 303 -22.47 -23.57 12.64
CA THR A 303 -22.27 -22.40 13.51
C THR A 303 -23.42 -21.41 13.37
N GLU A 304 -23.96 -20.95 14.51
CA GLU A 304 -24.82 -19.76 14.54
C GLU A 304 -23.98 -18.51 14.73
N GLU A 305 -24.18 -17.49 13.89
CA GLU A 305 -23.34 -16.29 13.95
C GLU A 305 -24.00 -14.96 13.57
N PHE A 306 -23.49 -13.91 14.21
CA PHE A 306 -23.58 -12.54 13.71
C PHE A 306 -22.23 -12.14 13.14
N ASP A 307 -22.21 -11.64 11.90
CA ASP A 307 -21.02 -11.04 11.29
C ASP A 307 -21.17 -9.51 11.21
N GLN A 308 -20.35 -8.82 12.00
CA GLN A 308 -20.27 -7.35 12.08
C GLN A 308 -21.64 -6.65 12.20
N LEU A 309 -22.56 -7.23 12.95
CA LEU A 309 -23.93 -6.75 13.11
C LEU A 309 -23.93 -5.35 13.73
N PRO A 310 -24.53 -4.32 13.08
CA PRO A 310 -24.68 -3.00 13.68
C PRO A 310 -25.66 -3.07 14.86
N VAL A 311 -25.23 -2.65 16.05
CA VAL A 311 -26.08 -2.67 17.24
C VAL A 311 -26.62 -1.27 17.56
N PRO A 312 -27.95 -1.08 17.66
CA PRO A 312 -28.52 0.22 17.98
C PRO A 312 -28.36 0.57 19.47
N GLY A 313 -27.98 1.81 19.75
CA GLY A 313 -27.84 2.32 21.12
C GLY A 313 -26.43 2.13 21.70
N GLU A 314 -26.31 2.34 23.00
CA GLU A 314 -25.09 2.14 23.78
C GLU A 314 -25.42 1.48 25.13
N GLY A 315 -24.42 0.90 25.78
CA GLY A 315 -24.56 0.30 27.10
C GLY A 315 -24.83 -1.20 27.05
N LEU A 316 -25.60 -1.68 28.04
CA LEU A 316 -25.76 -3.11 28.31
C LEU A 316 -26.66 -3.80 27.29
N HIS A 317 -26.14 -4.87 26.71
CA HIS A 317 -26.83 -5.77 25.78
C HIS A 317 -26.67 -7.21 26.24
N PHE A 318 -27.52 -8.10 25.73
CA PHE A 318 -27.52 -9.50 26.12
C PHE A 318 -27.50 -10.42 24.91
N LEU A 319 -26.72 -11.50 24.99
CA LEU A 319 -26.83 -12.65 24.11
C LEU A 319 -27.67 -13.69 24.83
N ARG A 320 -28.58 -14.31 24.10
CA ARG A 320 -29.33 -15.49 24.55
C ARG A 320 -29.02 -16.64 23.61
N ILE A 321 -28.52 -17.73 24.17
CA ILE A 321 -28.30 -18.99 23.45
C ILE A 321 -29.36 -19.98 23.94
N SER A 322 -29.96 -20.73 23.03
CA SER A 322 -30.96 -21.77 23.37
C SER A 322 -30.84 -22.95 22.41
N GLY A 323 -31.18 -24.15 22.89
CA GLY A 323 -31.36 -25.35 22.05
C GLY A 323 -32.81 -25.57 21.63
N ASP A 324 -33.03 -26.64 20.87
CA ASP A 324 -34.36 -27.17 20.52
C ASP A 324 -34.97 -28.05 21.64
N ASP A 325 -35.99 -28.85 21.32
CA ASP A 325 -36.72 -29.67 22.30
C ASP A 325 -35.96 -30.93 22.79
N ALA A 326 -34.71 -31.16 22.36
CA ALA A 326 -33.92 -32.34 22.76
C ALA A 326 -33.58 -32.33 24.27
N ASP A 327 -33.79 -33.45 24.96
CA ASP A 327 -33.51 -33.56 26.40
C ASP A 327 -32.12 -34.17 26.65
N ALA A 328 -31.07 -33.47 26.20
CA ALA A 328 -29.67 -33.87 26.32
C ALA A 328 -28.74 -32.66 26.21
N ALA A 329 -27.51 -32.74 26.72
CA ALA A 329 -26.62 -31.58 26.69
C ALA A 329 -26.07 -31.30 25.28
N GLN A 330 -25.88 -30.05 24.91
CA GLN A 330 -25.11 -29.62 23.75
C GLN A 330 -24.02 -28.66 24.20
N LEU A 331 -22.77 -29.11 24.12
CA LEU A 331 -21.63 -28.25 24.37
C LEU A 331 -21.38 -27.36 23.16
N TYR A 332 -20.93 -26.13 23.40
CA TYR A 332 -20.56 -25.18 22.38
C TYR A 332 -19.37 -24.32 22.80
N ARG A 333 -18.72 -23.70 21.82
CA ARG A 333 -17.73 -22.64 22.00
C ARG A 333 -18.37 -21.30 21.68
N LEU A 334 -18.20 -20.34 22.57
CA LEU A 334 -18.64 -18.96 22.36
C LEU A 334 -17.46 -18.10 21.94
N GLU A 335 -17.60 -17.38 20.83
CA GLU A 335 -16.68 -16.35 20.39
C GLU A 335 -17.42 -15.01 20.29
N VAL A 336 -16.83 -13.94 20.81
CA VAL A 336 -17.43 -12.60 20.77
C VAL A 336 -16.36 -11.55 20.46
N GLU A 337 -16.61 -10.71 19.47
CA GLU A 337 -15.77 -9.57 19.12
C GLU A 337 -16.60 -8.29 19.00
N ILE A 338 -16.16 -7.25 19.72
CA ILE A 338 -16.73 -5.92 19.61
C ILE A 338 -15.85 -5.09 18.68
N LEU A 339 -16.42 -4.63 17.57
CA LEU A 339 -15.79 -3.72 16.64
C LEU A 339 -16.22 -2.29 16.97
N ALA A 340 -15.28 -1.50 17.48
CA ALA A 340 -15.53 -0.09 17.76
C ALA A 340 -15.91 0.67 16.48
N PRO A 341 -16.77 1.70 16.58
CA PRO A 341 -17.01 2.60 15.47
C PRO A 341 -15.70 3.30 15.08
N ALA A 342 -15.32 3.20 13.81
CA ALA A 342 -14.07 3.75 13.29
C ALA A 342 -14.26 4.49 11.97
N VAL A 343 -13.46 5.53 11.78
CA VAL A 343 -13.26 6.15 10.48
C VAL A 343 -12.31 5.26 9.69
N ALA A 344 -12.69 4.89 8.46
CA ALA A 344 -11.86 4.10 7.57
C ALA A 344 -11.87 4.73 6.18
N VAL A 345 -11.00 5.73 5.99
CA VAL A 345 -10.83 6.39 4.70
C VAL A 345 -9.73 5.70 3.90
N THR A 346 -10.03 5.29 2.68
CA THR A 346 -9.09 4.61 1.77
C THR A 346 -9.08 5.28 0.40
N PRO A 347 -7.95 5.31 -0.31
CA PRO A 347 -7.93 5.68 -1.71
C PRO A 347 -8.67 4.63 -2.55
N GLY A 348 -9.46 5.10 -3.51
CA GLY A 348 -10.13 4.31 -4.52
C GLY A 348 -9.49 4.54 -5.88
N GLU A 349 -10.29 4.90 -6.88
CA GLU A 349 -9.83 5.18 -8.24
C GLU A 349 -8.79 6.30 -8.28
N VAL A 350 -7.70 6.06 -9.04
CA VAL A 350 -6.64 7.01 -9.37
C VAL A 350 -6.57 7.09 -10.90
N ARG A 351 -6.73 8.29 -11.46
CA ARG A 351 -6.72 8.50 -12.91
C ARG A 351 -6.10 9.84 -13.28
N ILE A 352 -5.57 9.93 -14.49
CA ILE A 352 -5.10 11.19 -15.06
C ILE A 352 -6.32 11.94 -15.61
N ALA A 353 -6.50 13.19 -15.19
CA ALA A 353 -7.60 14.05 -15.61
C ALA A 353 -7.17 14.98 -16.75
N SER A 354 -5.91 15.42 -16.76
CA SER A 354 -5.34 16.31 -17.77
C SER A 354 -3.83 16.17 -17.83
N GLU A 355 -3.28 16.47 -19.00
CA GLU A 355 -1.89 16.29 -19.40
C GLU A 355 -1.36 17.61 -19.96
N SER A 356 -0.08 17.91 -19.74
CA SER A 356 0.55 19.15 -20.22
C SER A 356 1.16 19.01 -21.60
N HIS A 357 1.36 17.78 -22.06
CA HIS A 357 1.96 17.46 -23.34
C HIS A 357 0.89 16.94 -24.32
N ALA A 358 1.22 16.97 -25.61
CA ALA A 358 0.39 16.43 -26.68
C ALA A 358 1.19 15.48 -27.59
N PRO A 359 0.54 14.43 -28.13
CA PRO A 359 -0.86 14.05 -27.87
C PRO A 359 -1.05 13.50 -26.44
N ALA A 360 -2.12 13.92 -25.78
CA ALA A 360 -2.54 13.39 -24.48
C ALA A 360 -2.90 11.90 -24.62
N ASN A 361 -2.35 11.04 -23.76
CA ASN A 361 -2.43 9.58 -23.91
C ASN A 361 -2.81 8.84 -22.60
N ASN A 362 -3.14 9.58 -21.53
CA ASN A 362 -3.40 9.06 -20.19
C ASN A 362 -2.24 8.25 -19.61
N ARG A 363 -1.01 8.63 -19.91
CA ARG A 363 0.22 8.08 -19.32
C ARG A 363 1.02 9.25 -18.76
N ILE A 364 2.07 8.94 -18.02
CA ILE A 364 2.89 10.00 -17.42
C ILE A 364 4.21 9.98 -18.15
N GLU A 365 4.43 10.87 -19.10
CA GLU A 365 5.76 10.99 -19.68
C GLU A 365 6.74 11.69 -18.72
N PRO A 366 8.05 11.38 -18.79
CA PRO A 366 9.04 12.11 -18.02
C PRO A 366 8.93 13.62 -18.25
N ASP A 367 8.89 14.39 -17.16
CA ASP A 367 8.82 15.85 -17.17
C ASP A 367 7.50 16.44 -17.67
N GLU A 368 6.51 15.59 -17.86
CA GLU A 368 5.15 16.01 -18.05
C GLU A 368 4.52 16.41 -16.71
N THR A 369 3.80 17.54 -16.71
CA THR A 369 2.89 17.89 -15.63
C THR A 369 1.50 17.33 -15.91
N ILE A 370 0.89 16.71 -14.91
CA ILE A 370 -0.42 16.09 -14.97
C ILE A 370 -1.33 16.62 -13.86
N GLU A 371 -2.64 16.50 -14.08
CA GLU A 371 -3.63 16.48 -12.99
C GLU A 371 -4.02 15.05 -12.66
N LEU A 372 -3.60 14.57 -11.51
CA LEU A 372 -3.90 13.24 -10.99
C LEU A 372 -5.14 13.30 -10.09
N GLU A 373 -6.27 12.78 -10.55
CA GLU A 373 -7.47 12.67 -9.74
C GLU A 373 -7.42 11.41 -8.87
N ILE A 374 -7.55 11.60 -7.55
CA ILE A 374 -7.60 10.51 -6.57
C ILE A 374 -8.94 10.58 -5.84
N THR A 375 -9.67 9.46 -5.86
CA THR A 375 -10.91 9.28 -5.10
C THR A 375 -10.58 8.80 -3.68
N LEU A 376 -11.18 9.41 -2.66
CA LEU A 376 -11.19 8.86 -1.30
C LEU A 376 -12.59 8.38 -0.95
N SER A 377 -12.70 7.20 -0.36
CA SER A 377 -13.95 6.63 0.15
C SER A 377 -13.86 6.39 1.65
N ASN A 378 -14.95 6.66 2.38
CA ASN A 378 -15.07 6.28 3.79
C ASN A 378 -15.87 4.97 3.90
N SER A 379 -15.17 3.85 4.02
CA SER A 379 -15.77 2.53 4.25
C SER A 379 -16.15 2.30 5.73
N GLY A 380 -15.71 3.21 6.60
CA GLY A 380 -15.99 3.16 8.03
C GLY A 380 -17.45 3.45 8.36
N ASN A 381 -17.82 3.15 9.60
CA ASN A 381 -19.14 3.42 10.16
C ASN A 381 -19.19 4.76 10.93
N VAL A 382 -18.13 5.56 10.90
CA VAL A 382 -18.09 6.92 11.46
C VAL A 382 -17.85 7.93 10.34
N THR A 383 -18.60 9.04 10.37
CA THR A 383 -18.37 10.17 9.46
C THR A 383 -16.99 10.78 9.66
N ALA A 384 -16.18 10.79 8.61
CA ALA A 384 -14.86 11.42 8.59
C ALA A 384 -15.00 12.94 8.34
N ARG A 385 -14.54 13.78 9.26
CA ARG A 385 -14.68 15.25 9.15
C ARG A 385 -13.36 15.94 8.80
N ASN A 386 -13.43 16.93 7.91
CA ASN A 386 -12.27 17.72 7.44
C ASN A 386 -11.15 16.83 6.88
N VAL A 387 -11.52 15.85 6.06
CA VAL A 387 -10.60 14.94 5.40
C VAL A 387 -9.68 15.75 4.49
N SER A 388 -8.38 15.68 4.73
CA SER A 388 -7.34 16.30 3.90
C SER A 388 -6.31 15.26 3.53
N ALA A 389 -5.87 15.30 2.28
CA ALA A 389 -4.84 14.39 1.76
C ALA A 389 -3.68 15.19 1.19
N THR A 390 -2.46 14.75 1.44
CA THR A 390 -1.23 15.36 0.92
C THR A 390 -0.39 14.30 0.24
N LEU A 391 0.00 14.55 -1.00
CA LEU A 391 0.82 13.66 -1.83
C LEU A 391 2.30 14.10 -1.77
N THR A 392 3.20 13.16 -1.51
CA THR A 392 4.64 13.42 -1.35
C THR A 392 5.48 12.29 -1.94
N SER A 393 6.76 12.53 -2.20
CA SER A 393 7.74 11.49 -2.59
C SER A 393 8.95 11.52 -1.66
N PRO A 394 8.83 11.02 -0.42
CA PRO A 394 9.93 11.11 0.55
C PRO A 394 11.13 10.26 0.18
N ARG A 395 10.91 9.18 -0.59
CA ARG A 395 11.97 8.26 -1.04
C ARG A 395 12.76 8.80 -2.24
N GLN A 396 12.14 9.64 -3.07
CA GLN A 396 12.74 10.16 -4.31
C GLN A 396 12.34 11.64 -4.51
N PRO A 397 12.75 12.56 -3.61
CA PRO A 397 12.27 13.94 -3.64
C PRO A 397 12.71 14.72 -4.90
N GLY A 398 13.81 14.33 -5.54
CA GLY A 398 14.28 14.96 -6.80
C GLY A 398 13.45 14.55 -8.03
N ASN A 399 12.60 13.53 -7.91
CA ASN A 399 11.81 12.98 -9.00
C ASN A 399 10.34 13.42 -8.95
N PHE A 400 9.99 14.34 -8.05
CA PHE A 400 8.63 14.81 -7.84
C PHE A 400 8.60 16.33 -7.65
N THR A 401 7.77 16.98 -8.45
CA THR A 401 7.41 18.39 -8.26
C THR A 401 5.91 18.49 -8.02
N GLY A 402 5.52 18.97 -6.84
CA GLY A 402 4.11 19.20 -6.50
C GLY A 402 3.71 20.67 -6.64
N PHE A 403 2.82 20.99 -7.58
CA PHE A 403 2.23 22.33 -7.73
C PHE A 403 0.99 22.49 -6.86
N ILE A 404 0.13 21.47 -6.85
CA ILE A 404 -1.01 21.34 -5.92
C ILE A 404 -0.96 19.93 -5.35
N ASN A 405 -0.19 19.77 -4.27
CA ASN A 405 0.06 18.48 -3.64
C ASN A 405 -0.78 18.22 -2.38
N ARG A 406 -1.62 19.17 -1.96
CA ARG A 406 -2.54 19.02 -0.83
C ARG A 406 -3.97 19.34 -1.26
N GLN A 407 -4.88 18.44 -0.92
CA GLN A 407 -6.31 18.57 -1.22
C GLN A 407 -7.18 18.45 0.02
N ASN A 408 -8.34 19.11 -0.04
CA ASN A 408 -9.39 19.04 0.97
C ASN A 408 -10.61 18.29 0.39
N TYR A 409 -10.91 17.15 0.99
CA TYR A 409 -12.03 16.27 0.64
C TYR A 409 -13.29 16.59 1.45
N GLY A 410 -13.20 17.49 2.46
CA GLY A 410 -14.34 17.94 3.24
C GLY A 410 -14.82 16.89 4.23
N THR A 411 -16.13 16.67 4.31
CA THR A 411 -16.73 15.64 5.18
C THR A 411 -17.16 14.44 4.35
N LEU A 412 -16.67 13.26 4.71
CA LEU A 412 -17.09 11.99 4.11
C LEU A 412 -17.97 11.23 5.10
N VAL A 413 -19.27 11.26 4.88
CA VAL A 413 -20.21 10.40 5.62
C VAL A 413 -19.95 8.92 5.28
N GLN A 414 -20.56 8.02 6.05
CA GLN A 414 -20.42 6.57 5.85
C GLN A 414 -20.74 6.19 4.40
N GLN A 415 -19.88 5.37 3.78
CA GLN A 415 -20.00 4.90 2.40
C GLN A 415 -19.95 6.00 1.32
N ALA A 416 -19.64 7.25 1.68
CA ALA A 416 -19.45 8.32 0.70
C ALA A 416 -18.04 8.28 0.10
N SER A 417 -17.95 8.69 -1.16
CA SER A 417 -16.69 8.94 -1.86
C SER A 417 -16.68 10.33 -2.48
N THR A 418 -15.48 10.89 -2.67
CA THR A 418 -15.30 12.11 -3.47
C THR A 418 -13.90 12.13 -4.05
N SER A 419 -13.74 12.80 -5.20
CA SER A 419 -12.50 12.85 -5.96
C SER A 419 -11.93 14.26 -5.97
N ARG A 420 -10.60 14.37 -5.91
CA ARG A 420 -9.88 15.65 -6.03
C ARG A 420 -8.64 15.46 -6.90
N ALA A 421 -8.33 16.47 -7.70
CA ALA A 421 -7.17 16.50 -8.58
C ALA A 421 -5.93 17.06 -7.87
N PHE A 422 -4.79 16.43 -8.05
CA PHE A 422 -3.48 16.91 -7.63
C PHE A 422 -2.69 17.32 -8.86
N THR A 423 -2.06 18.49 -8.86
CA THR A 423 -1.24 18.96 -9.98
C THR A 423 0.23 18.71 -9.65
N LEU A 424 0.90 17.88 -10.45
CA LEU A 424 2.28 17.47 -10.19
C LEU A 424 3.01 17.11 -11.48
N ALA A 425 4.34 17.13 -11.43
CA ALA A 425 5.21 16.59 -12.47
C ALA A 425 6.11 15.51 -11.86
N LEU A 426 6.36 14.45 -12.63
CA LEU A 426 7.28 13.39 -12.27
C LEU A 426 8.52 13.45 -13.18
N HIS A 427 9.69 13.27 -12.58
CA HIS A 427 10.98 13.32 -13.29
C HIS A 427 11.67 11.96 -13.19
N GLY A 428 12.45 11.61 -14.21
CA GLY A 428 13.15 10.33 -14.27
C GLY A 428 13.34 9.88 -15.71
N ASN A 429 13.64 8.60 -15.88
CA ASN A 429 13.69 7.96 -17.18
C ASN A 429 12.37 7.23 -17.45
N CYS A 430 12.08 6.99 -18.72
CA CYS A 430 10.97 6.13 -19.09
C CYS A 430 11.09 4.75 -18.41
N GLY A 431 9.99 4.24 -17.86
CA GLY A 431 9.92 2.97 -17.14
C GLY A 431 10.30 3.04 -15.66
N ASP A 432 10.77 4.19 -15.16
CA ASP A 432 10.99 4.37 -13.74
C ASP A 432 9.65 4.25 -12.99
N ARG A 433 9.67 3.50 -11.88
CA ARG A 433 8.53 3.38 -10.95
C ARG A 433 8.76 4.32 -9.78
N LEU A 434 7.74 5.11 -9.44
CA LEU A 434 7.76 6.04 -8.33
C LEU A 434 6.63 5.70 -7.35
N ASP A 435 6.99 5.43 -6.11
CA ASP A 435 6.03 5.21 -5.03
C ASP A 435 5.78 6.53 -4.30
N LEU A 436 4.66 7.19 -4.60
CA LEU A 436 4.25 8.39 -3.88
C LEU A 436 3.51 8.02 -2.59
N ASP A 437 3.64 8.85 -1.56
CA ASP A 437 2.94 8.70 -0.29
C ASP A 437 1.76 9.68 -0.22
N LEU A 438 0.54 9.15 -0.21
CA LEU A 438 -0.69 9.88 0.04
C LEU A 438 -1.03 9.83 1.53
N SER A 439 -0.69 10.89 2.25
CA SER A 439 -0.99 11.04 3.67
C SER A 439 -2.39 11.63 3.86
N VAL A 440 -3.31 10.83 4.37
CA VAL A 440 -4.71 11.19 4.63
C VAL A 440 -4.92 11.43 6.13
N THR A 441 -5.55 12.56 6.46
CA THR A 441 -5.86 12.96 7.83
C THR A 441 -7.30 13.41 7.94
N ALA A 442 -7.94 13.21 9.09
CA ALA A 442 -9.23 13.79 9.43
C ALA A 442 -9.24 14.28 10.89
N SER A 443 -10.13 15.22 11.19
CA SER A 443 -10.17 15.93 12.48
C SER A 443 -10.65 15.08 13.67
N ASP A 444 -11.16 13.89 13.40
CA ASP A 444 -11.57 12.86 14.35
C ASP A 444 -10.42 11.94 14.80
N GLY A 445 -9.18 12.24 14.37
CA GLY A 445 -7.97 11.52 14.76
C GLY A 445 -7.53 10.45 13.76
N PHE A 446 -8.26 10.24 12.66
CA PHE A 446 -7.81 9.36 11.59
C PHE A 446 -6.55 9.92 10.91
N SER A 447 -5.50 9.10 10.83
CA SER A 447 -4.29 9.40 10.08
C SER A 447 -3.70 8.12 9.51
N ARG A 448 -3.55 8.06 8.19
CA ARG A 448 -2.91 6.95 7.47
C ARG A 448 -2.18 7.46 6.23
N THR A 449 -1.12 6.77 5.85
CA THR A 449 -0.38 7.02 4.60
C THR A 449 -0.54 5.82 3.69
N PHE A 450 -0.89 6.08 2.43
CA PHE A 450 -1.11 5.06 1.42
C PHE A 450 -0.08 5.23 0.29
N PRO A 451 0.53 4.14 -0.20
CA PRO A 451 1.36 4.21 -1.39
C PRO A 451 0.48 4.40 -2.64
N ILE A 452 0.87 5.33 -3.50
CA ILE A 452 0.31 5.56 -4.82
C ILE A 452 1.44 5.29 -5.83
N PRO A 453 1.56 4.04 -6.32
CA PRO A 453 2.59 3.69 -7.29
C PRO A 453 2.23 4.29 -8.65
N LEU A 454 3.17 5.01 -9.24
CA LEU A 454 3.08 5.58 -10.57
C LEU A 454 4.28 5.13 -11.41
N VAL A 455 4.10 5.16 -12.72
CA VAL A 455 5.11 4.70 -13.69
C VAL A 455 5.28 5.78 -14.74
N LEU A 456 6.53 6.10 -15.08
CA LEU A 456 6.83 6.94 -16.22
C LEU A 456 6.73 6.13 -17.53
N GLY A 457 5.92 6.60 -18.47
CA GLY A 457 5.56 5.90 -19.69
C GLY A 457 4.65 4.70 -19.43
N HIS A 458 4.86 3.64 -20.21
CA HIS A 458 4.06 2.42 -20.13
C HIS A 458 4.92 1.17 -20.05
N ILE A 459 4.65 0.33 -19.06
CA ILE A 459 5.27 -0.98 -18.90
C ILE A 459 4.29 -2.05 -19.40
N SER A 460 4.65 -2.78 -20.45
CA SER A 460 3.85 -3.88 -20.99
C SER A 460 4.52 -5.23 -20.73
N PRO A 461 3.82 -6.22 -20.14
CA PRO A 461 4.36 -7.57 -20.01
C PRO A 461 4.52 -8.20 -21.41
N GLN A 462 5.67 -8.80 -21.65
CA GLN A 462 6.01 -9.50 -22.90
C GLN A 462 6.11 -11.01 -22.71
N LEU A 463 6.51 -11.44 -21.52
CA LEU A 463 6.56 -12.83 -21.09
C LEU A 463 6.27 -12.87 -19.59
N ALA A 464 5.44 -13.79 -19.16
CA ALA A 464 5.24 -14.13 -17.76
C ALA A 464 4.99 -15.63 -17.70
N GLU A 465 5.82 -16.36 -16.96
CA GLU A 465 5.76 -17.80 -16.83
C GLU A 465 6.12 -18.17 -15.39
N ASP A 466 5.16 -18.80 -14.71
CA ASP A 466 5.27 -19.32 -13.34
C ASP A 466 5.55 -20.83 -13.33
N PHE A 467 5.55 -21.50 -14.50
CA PHE A 467 5.81 -22.93 -14.67
C PHE A 467 4.84 -23.87 -13.92
N GLU A 468 3.72 -23.35 -13.40
CA GLU A 468 2.76 -24.11 -12.59
C GLU A 468 1.80 -24.96 -13.44
N ASN A 469 1.65 -24.65 -14.72
CA ASN A 469 0.79 -25.42 -15.63
C ASN A 469 1.62 -26.15 -16.70
N PRO A 470 1.99 -27.42 -16.49
CA PRO A 470 2.72 -28.19 -17.47
C PRO A 470 1.73 -28.57 -18.58
N GLY A 471 1.67 -27.79 -19.66
CA GLY A 471 0.76 -27.95 -20.80
C GLY A 471 0.92 -29.25 -21.62
N GLY A 472 0.83 -30.41 -20.97
CA GLY A 472 0.74 -31.75 -21.56
C GLY A 472 2.07 -32.45 -21.87
N THR A 473 3.23 -31.81 -21.69
CA THR A 473 4.60 -32.37 -21.85
C THR A 473 5.60 -31.45 -21.12
N PRO A 474 6.82 -31.87 -20.72
CA PRO A 474 7.47 -31.42 -19.46
C PRO A 474 7.95 -29.96 -19.39
N LEU A 475 7.67 -29.12 -20.39
CA LEU A 475 7.92 -27.68 -20.38
C LEU A 475 6.70 -26.93 -20.91
N PRO A 476 6.45 -25.69 -20.50
CA PRO A 476 5.39 -24.87 -21.08
C PRO A 476 5.57 -24.68 -22.59
N SER A 477 4.48 -24.31 -23.28
CA SER A 477 4.51 -24.11 -24.74
C SER A 477 5.60 -23.11 -25.16
N ASP A 478 6.29 -23.41 -26.26
CA ASP A 478 7.36 -22.62 -26.87
C ASP A 478 8.68 -22.46 -26.09
N TRP A 479 8.75 -22.93 -24.84
CA TRP A 479 10.00 -23.12 -24.14
C TRP A 479 10.75 -24.34 -24.67
N ARG A 480 12.08 -24.24 -24.76
CA ARG A 480 12.92 -25.30 -25.32
C ARG A 480 14.09 -25.60 -24.41
N SER A 481 14.23 -26.88 -24.07
CA SER A 481 15.40 -27.40 -23.37
C SER A 481 16.32 -28.15 -24.34
N SER A 482 17.63 -27.97 -24.20
CA SER A 482 18.63 -28.79 -24.88
C SER A 482 19.84 -29.01 -23.99
N SER A 483 20.62 -30.05 -24.27
CA SER A 483 21.82 -30.36 -23.51
C SER A 483 22.98 -30.78 -24.41
N SER A 484 24.19 -30.77 -23.84
CA SER A 484 25.38 -31.30 -24.48
C SER A 484 26.12 -32.23 -23.53
N ARG A 485 26.74 -33.27 -24.10
CA ARG A 485 27.49 -34.30 -23.37
C ARG A 485 26.62 -34.95 -22.28
N THR A 486 26.99 -34.81 -21.00
CA THR A 486 26.30 -35.45 -19.88
C THR A 486 25.19 -34.60 -19.27
N GLY A 487 24.93 -33.38 -19.77
CA GLY A 487 23.78 -32.60 -19.31
C GLY A 487 22.46 -33.26 -19.70
N SER A 488 21.45 -33.19 -18.82
CA SER A 488 20.10 -33.74 -19.04
C SER A 488 19.09 -32.71 -19.54
N GLY A 489 19.45 -31.44 -19.59
CA GLY A 489 18.53 -30.35 -19.93
C GLY A 489 17.71 -29.91 -18.71
N TRP A 490 16.76 -28.99 -18.95
CA TRP A 490 15.80 -28.52 -17.97
C TRP A 490 14.50 -29.34 -18.00
N THR A 491 13.96 -29.65 -16.82
CA THR A 491 12.71 -30.39 -16.63
C THR A 491 11.89 -29.80 -15.48
N SER A 492 10.59 -30.05 -15.43
CA SER A 492 9.74 -29.62 -14.32
C SER A 492 9.85 -30.58 -13.12
N LEU A 493 10.02 -30.03 -11.92
CA LEU A 493 10.03 -30.75 -10.65
C LEU A 493 9.19 -30.02 -9.60
N PRO A 494 8.73 -30.70 -8.53
CA PRO A 494 8.07 -30.05 -7.41
C PRO A 494 8.89 -28.88 -6.84
N SER A 495 8.27 -27.71 -6.73
CA SER A 495 8.97 -26.50 -6.28
C SER A 495 9.27 -26.55 -4.77
N PRO A 496 10.53 -26.37 -4.33
CA PRO A 496 10.87 -26.30 -2.90
C PRO A 496 10.52 -24.93 -2.25
N LEU A 497 9.98 -23.96 -2.99
CA LEU A 497 9.57 -22.63 -2.48
C LEU A 497 8.11 -22.53 -2.04
N GLY A 498 7.28 -23.54 -2.35
CA GLY A 498 5.83 -23.39 -2.45
C GLY A 498 5.41 -23.00 -3.87
N GLY A 499 4.26 -23.49 -4.32
CA GLY A 499 3.97 -23.72 -5.75
C GLY A 499 3.93 -25.22 -6.05
N GLU A 500 3.33 -25.64 -7.16
CA GLU A 500 3.32 -27.05 -7.56
C GLU A 500 4.61 -27.44 -8.27
N LEU A 501 5.18 -26.59 -9.14
CA LEU A 501 6.30 -26.93 -10.02
C LEU A 501 7.30 -25.78 -10.23
N SER A 502 8.56 -26.13 -10.47
CA SER A 502 9.63 -25.22 -10.95
C SER A 502 10.48 -25.94 -11.99
N LEU A 503 11.25 -25.21 -12.81
CA LEU A 503 12.18 -25.85 -13.75
C LEU A 503 13.53 -26.11 -13.09
N PHE A 504 14.13 -27.27 -13.39
CA PHE A 504 15.36 -27.72 -12.78
C PHE A 504 16.35 -28.29 -13.80
N ALA A 505 17.63 -27.99 -13.61
CA ALA A 505 18.77 -28.62 -14.27
C ALA A 505 19.81 -29.09 -13.23
N GLU A 506 20.20 -30.36 -13.31
CA GLU A 506 21.19 -30.98 -12.40
C GLU A 506 22.64 -30.51 -12.69
N SER A 507 23.50 -30.56 -11.67
CA SER A 507 24.95 -30.31 -11.76
C SER A 507 25.76 -31.58 -11.43
N PRO A 508 25.86 -32.56 -12.35
CA PRO A 508 26.56 -33.82 -12.09
C PRO A 508 28.09 -33.65 -12.17
N PRO A 509 28.88 -34.55 -11.55
CA PRO A 509 30.35 -34.56 -11.57
C PRO A 509 30.90 -35.06 -12.92
N SER A 510 30.43 -34.50 -14.03
CA SER A 510 30.80 -34.92 -15.38
C SER A 510 30.59 -33.81 -16.38
N LEU A 511 31.49 -33.63 -17.35
CA LEU A 511 31.48 -32.47 -18.24
C LEU A 511 30.23 -32.36 -19.14
N GLY A 512 29.44 -31.28 -19.01
CA GLY A 512 28.27 -31.04 -19.85
C GLY A 512 27.61 -29.67 -19.69
N THR A 513 26.55 -29.44 -20.47
CA THR A 513 25.72 -28.24 -20.34
C THR A 513 24.24 -28.55 -20.46
N SER A 514 23.41 -27.83 -19.71
CA SER A 514 21.94 -27.83 -19.82
C SER A 514 21.44 -26.43 -20.13
N THR A 515 20.59 -26.28 -21.15
CA THR A 515 20.09 -24.96 -21.62
C THR A 515 18.57 -24.92 -21.64
N LEU A 516 18.01 -23.80 -21.20
CA LEU A 516 16.60 -23.46 -21.32
C LEU A 516 16.49 -22.19 -22.14
N THR A 517 15.68 -22.21 -23.19
CA THR A 517 15.45 -21.07 -24.08
C THR A 517 14.00 -20.63 -23.98
N SER A 518 13.79 -19.32 -23.77
CA SER A 518 12.47 -18.71 -23.74
C SER A 518 11.82 -18.68 -25.14
N PRO A 519 10.49 -18.47 -25.21
CA PRO A 519 9.84 -18.00 -26.41
C PRO A 519 10.46 -16.70 -26.94
N SER A 520 10.17 -16.38 -28.20
CA SER A 520 10.60 -15.11 -28.80
C SER A 520 9.73 -13.98 -28.29
N ILE A 521 10.36 -12.91 -27.81
CA ILE A 521 9.67 -11.68 -27.38
C ILE A 521 10.17 -10.48 -28.19
N SER A 522 9.49 -9.34 -28.06
CA SER A 522 10.01 -8.04 -28.52
C SER A 522 9.90 -7.05 -27.37
N ILE A 523 10.85 -6.13 -27.24
CA ILE A 523 10.80 -5.07 -26.24
C ILE A 523 10.74 -3.70 -26.93
N GLY A 524 10.17 -2.72 -26.26
CA GLY A 524 9.97 -1.36 -26.74
C GLY A 524 11.26 -0.56 -26.80
N GLN A 525 11.22 0.61 -27.45
CA GLN A 525 12.40 1.43 -27.76
C GLN A 525 13.20 1.86 -26.53
N GLU A 526 12.57 1.91 -25.36
CA GLU A 526 13.23 2.26 -24.08
C GLU A 526 13.83 1.05 -23.35
N GLY A 527 13.75 -0.14 -23.97
CA GLY A 527 14.23 -1.39 -23.41
C GLY A 527 13.17 -2.08 -22.55
N GLY A 528 13.59 -2.61 -21.40
CA GLY A 528 12.72 -3.45 -20.59
C GLY A 528 13.35 -3.94 -19.30
N THR A 529 12.65 -4.83 -18.60
CA THR A 529 13.17 -5.52 -17.42
C THR A 529 12.89 -7.01 -17.53
N LEU A 530 13.90 -7.84 -17.30
CA LEU A 530 13.78 -9.28 -17.11
C LEU A 530 13.93 -9.57 -15.61
N SER A 531 13.00 -10.30 -15.02
CA SER A 531 13.10 -10.81 -13.65
C SER A 531 12.86 -12.32 -13.61
N PHE A 532 13.46 -12.99 -12.64
CA PHE A 532 13.19 -14.40 -12.35
C PHE A 532 13.70 -14.75 -10.95
N ARG A 533 13.17 -15.82 -10.39
CA ARG A 533 13.66 -16.42 -9.14
C ARG A 533 14.39 -17.70 -9.45
N HIS A 534 15.43 -17.97 -8.69
CA HIS A 534 16.23 -19.18 -8.90
C HIS A 534 16.98 -19.61 -7.65
N PHE A 535 17.18 -20.92 -7.53
CA PHE A 535 18.06 -21.54 -6.56
C PHE A 535 19.28 -22.09 -7.27
N VAL A 536 20.47 -21.75 -6.77
CA VAL A 536 21.72 -22.22 -7.36
C VAL A 536 22.51 -22.95 -6.28
N ASP A 537 22.87 -24.18 -6.58
CA ASP A 537 23.81 -24.98 -5.81
C ASP A 537 24.70 -25.78 -6.77
N THR A 538 25.91 -25.27 -6.99
CA THR A 538 26.86 -25.80 -7.98
C THR A 538 28.27 -25.79 -7.41
N GLU A 539 29.16 -26.63 -7.96
CA GLU A 539 30.55 -26.74 -7.51
C GLU A 539 31.28 -25.37 -7.57
N ALA A 540 31.86 -24.94 -6.46
CA ALA A 540 32.62 -23.69 -6.37
C ALA A 540 33.78 -23.78 -5.38
N SER A 541 34.78 -22.91 -5.55
CA SER A 541 35.93 -22.92 -4.65
C SER A 541 35.55 -22.45 -3.24
N SER A 542 35.80 -23.32 -2.26
CA SER A 542 35.73 -23.01 -0.82
C SER A 542 36.90 -22.13 -0.35
N LEU A 543 37.98 -22.05 -1.14
CA LEU A 543 39.18 -21.27 -0.82
C LEU A 543 39.19 -19.88 -1.47
N ASN A 544 38.65 -19.77 -2.69
CA ASN A 544 38.58 -18.50 -3.41
C ASN A 544 37.12 -18.13 -3.72
N PRO A 545 36.52 -17.15 -3.01
CA PRO A 545 35.13 -16.78 -3.18
C PRO A 545 34.80 -16.19 -4.56
N ALA A 546 35.79 -15.83 -5.38
CA ALA A 546 35.59 -15.31 -6.72
C ALA A 546 35.56 -16.38 -7.82
N VAL A 547 35.88 -17.64 -7.50
CA VAL A 547 36.02 -18.73 -8.48
C VAL A 547 34.90 -19.76 -8.32
N GLY A 548 34.21 -20.03 -9.43
CA GLY A 548 33.29 -21.15 -9.59
C GLY A 548 33.90 -22.24 -10.47
N PHE A 549 33.52 -23.49 -10.24
CA PHE A 549 33.88 -24.61 -11.11
C PHE A 549 32.72 -24.94 -12.03
N ASP A 550 31.53 -25.02 -11.46
CA ASP A 550 30.24 -25.14 -12.13
C ASP A 550 29.40 -23.87 -11.94
N GLY A 551 28.52 -23.56 -12.88
CA GLY A 551 27.59 -22.46 -12.68
C GLY A 551 26.75 -22.08 -13.88
N GLY A 552 25.83 -21.16 -13.59
CA GLY A 552 24.78 -20.71 -14.48
C GLY A 552 25.03 -19.33 -15.08
N VAL A 553 24.75 -19.18 -16.38
CA VAL A 553 24.81 -17.91 -17.11
C VAL A 553 23.47 -17.59 -17.77
N LEU A 554 23.20 -16.31 -17.95
CA LEU A 554 22.08 -15.76 -18.71
C LEU A 554 22.61 -15.12 -20.00
N GLU A 555 22.03 -15.54 -21.12
CA GLU A 555 22.37 -15.07 -22.46
C GLU A 555 21.14 -14.52 -23.18
N VAL A 556 21.40 -13.74 -24.21
CA VAL A 556 20.38 -13.22 -25.13
C VAL A 556 20.80 -13.47 -26.57
N SER A 557 19.82 -13.77 -27.44
CA SER A 557 19.99 -13.84 -28.89
C SER A 557 19.04 -12.85 -29.57
N ARG A 558 19.56 -12.17 -30.58
CA ARG A 558 18.84 -11.17 -31.40
C ARG A 558 18.48 -11.80 -32.75
N ASN A 559 17.19 -11.86 -33.07
CA ASN A 559 16.65 -12.44 -34.30
C ASN A 559 17.17 -13.88 -34.61
N GLY A 560 17.38 -14.69 -33.58
CA GLY A 560 17.93 -16.05 -33.73
C GLY A 560 19.42 -16.11 -34.12
N GLY A 561 20.15 -15.00 -33.98
CA GLY A 561 21.60 -14.92 -34.20
C GLY A 561 22.44 -15.57 -33.08
N GLN A 562 23.72 -15.21 -33.02
CA GLN A 562 24.64 -15.74 -32.01
C GLN A 562 24.18 -15.36 -30.59
N TRP A 563 24.41 -16.27 -29.64
CA TRP A 563 24.16 -16.05 -28.22
C TRP A 563 25.29 -15.25 -27.59
N GLU A 564 24.92 -14.30 -26.75
CA GLU A 564 25.85 -13.39 -26.07
C GLU A 564 25.44 -13.26 -24.59
N ASP A 565 26.43 -13.17 -23.69
CA ASP A 565 26.19 -12.90 -22.27
C ASP A 565 25.39 -11.60 -22.09
N ILE A 566 24.39 -11.63 -21.20
CA ILE A 566 23.48 -10.50 -21.02
C ILE A 566 24.19 -9.18 -20.68
N GLU A 567 25.29 -9.24 -19.93
CA GLU A 567 26.09 -8.05 -19.58
C GLU A 567 26.86 -7.49 -20.77
N ILE A 568 27.35 -8.35 -21.66
CA ILE A 568 28.04 -7.93 -22.90
C ILE A 568 27.04 -7.32 -23.87
N ALA A 569 25.82 -7.88 -23.92
CA ALA A 569 24.69 -7.34 -24.67
C ALA A 569 24.13 -6.01 -24.10
N GLY A 570 24.74 -5.47 -23.03
CA GLY A 570 24.41 -4.18 -22.41
C GLY A 570 23.36 -4.25 -21.29
N GLY A 571 22.89 -5.45 -20.93
CA GLY A 571 22.03 -5.65 -19.77
C GLY A 571 22.77 -5.37 -18.47
N THR A 572 22.06 -4.84 -17.47
CA THR A 572 22.65 -4.52 -16.17
C THR A 572 21.82 -5.13 -15.04
N PHE A 573 22.47 -5.88 -14.15
CA PHE A 573 21.81 -6.44 -12.98
C PHE A 573 21.54 -5.32 -11.96
N THR A 574 20.26 -5.09 -11.64
CA THR A 574 19.84 -4.18 -10.57
C THR A 574 19.67 -4.93 -9.25
N ARG A 575 19.51 -6.26 -9.31
CA ARG A 575 19.43 -7.17 -8.15
C ARG A 575 19.87 -8.58 -8.56
N GLY A 576 20.49 -9.34 -7.64
CA GLY A 576 20.78 -10.77 -7.83
C GLY A 576 21.82 -11.11 -8.90
N GLY A 577 22.73 -10.19 -9.27
CA GLY A 577 23.71 -10.42 -10.34
C GLY A 577 24.72 -11.56 -10.08
N TYR A 578 25.56 -11.84 -11.08
CA TYR A 578 26.56 -12.91 -11.03
C TYR A 578 27.51 -12.82 -9.83
N THR A 579 27.81 -13.97 -9.24
CA THR A 579 28.58 -14.07 -7.98
C THR A 579 30.04 -14.44 -8.18
N ARG A 580 30.39 -15.17 -9.25
CA ARG A 580 31.76 -15.71 -9.47
C ARG A 580 32.15 -15.73 -10.95
N THR A 581 33.41 -16.04 -11.22
CA THR A 581 33.91 -16.36 -12.58
C THR A 581 34.24 -17.86 -12.67
N LEU A 582 33.77 -18.51 -13.73
CA LEU A 582 33.99 -19.94 -13.96
C LEU A 582 35.43 -20.22 -14.37
N SER A 583 36.04 -21.23 -13.74
CA SER A 583 37.43 -21.60 -13.96
C SER A 583 37.66 -22.22 -15.34
N ALA A 584 38.76 -21.84 -15.99
CA ALA A 584 39.23 -22.51 -17.21
C ALA A 584 40.04 -23.79 -16.95
N ALA A 585 40.43 -24.04 -15.70
CA ALA A 585 41.37 -25.12 -15.38
C ALA A 585 40.73 -26.52 -15.34
N TYR A 586 39.42 -26.59 -15.10
CA TYR A 586 38.72 -27.84 -14.79
C TYR A 586 37.78 -28.29 -15.91
N GLN A 587 37.96 -27.73 -17.11
CA GLN A 587 37.26 -28.13 -18.34
C GLN A 587 35.78 -27.77 -18.43
N ASN A 588 35.22 -26.98 -17.50
CA ASN A 588 33.85 -26.45 -17.62
C ASN A 588 33.62 -25.88 -19.05
N PRO A 589 32.48 -26.16 -19.72
CA PRO A 589 32.23 -25.71 -21.10
C PRO A 589 32.04 -24.19 -21.24
N LEU A 590 31.93 -23.46 -20.12
CA LEU A 590 31.69 -22.02 -20.04
C LEU A 590 32.86 -21.26 -19.38
N PRO A 591 34.14 -21.54 -19.72
CA PRO A 591 35.27 -21.08 -18.95
C PRO A 591 35.44 -19.54 -19.06
N ASN A 592 35.92 -18.92 -17.98
CA ASN A 592 36.18 -17.47 -17.84
C ASN A 592 34.95 -16.57 -17.94
N ARG A 593 33.74 -17.12 -17.86
CA ARG A 593 32.50 -16.33 -17.85
C ARG A 593 32.09 -15.97 -16.43
N ARG A 594 31.44 -14.81 -16.25
CA ARG A 594 30.78 -14.47 -15.00
C ARG A 594 29.47 -15.26 -14.90
N ALA A 595 29.21 -15.84 -13.74
CA ALA A 595 28.11 -16.78 -13.53
C ALA A 595 27.58 -16.72 -12.10
N TRP A 596 26.39 -17.28 -11.89
CA TRP A 596 25.95 -17.74 -10.58
C TRP A 596 26.59 -19.09 -10.29
N SER A 597 27.33 -19.19 -9.19
CA SER A 597 28.06 -20.40 -8.81
C SER A 597 28.23 -20.51 -7.30
N GLY A 598 28.22 -21.74 -6.78
CA GLY A 598 28.17 -22.06 -5.35
C GLY A 598 26.74 -22.16 -4.83
N SER A 599 26.61 -22.45 -3.54
CA SER A 599 25.31 -22.53 -2.85
C SER A 599 24.79 -21.11 -2.50
N LEU A 600 23.87 -20.59 -3.31
CA LEU A 600 23.28 -19.26 -3.12
C LEU A 600 21.91 -19.28 -2.42
N GLY A 601 21.28 -20.45 -2.34
CA GLY A 601 19.88 -20.54 -1.96
C GLY A 601 18.97 -19.90 -3.01
N TRP A 602 17.72 -19.64 -2.64
CA TRP A 602 16.77 -18.93 -3.50
C TRP A 602 17.03 -17.43 -3.51
N ILE A 603 17.25 -16.89 -4.70
CA ILE A 603 17.46 -15.46 -4.94
C ILE A 603 16.54 -14.97 -6.07
N GLU A 604 16.29 -13.67 -6.07
CA GLU A 604 15.60 -12.98 -7.17
C GLU A 604 16.61 -12.16 -7.97
N THR A 605 16.61 -12.37 -9.27
CA THR A 605 17.46 -11.64 -10.22
C THR A 605 16.61 -10.68 -11.03
N VAL A 606 17.06 -9.44 -11.13
CA VAL A 606 16.42 -8.40 -11.95
C VAL A 606 17.48 -7.75 -12.85
N VAL A 607 17.19 -7.75 -14.15
CA VAL A 607 18.07 -7.22 -15.21
C VAL A 607 17.35 -6.09 -15.93
N LYS A 608 17.96 -4.90 -15.94
CA LYS A 608 17.54 -3.81 -16.83
C LYS A 608 18.09 -4.08 -18.23
N LEU A 609 17.18 -4.19 -19.20
CA LEU A 609 17.48 -4.41 -20.61
C LEU A 609 17.62 -3.06 -21.31
N PRO A 610 18.70 -2.79 -22.06
CA PRO A 610 18.90 -1.52 -22.72
C PRO A 610 18.06 -1.41 -24.01
N SER A 611 17.82 -0.17 -24.44
CA SER A 611 17.18 0.17 -25.72
C SER A 611 17.85 -0.47 -26.95
N GLY A 612 19.16 -0.73 -26.89
CA GLY A 612 19.90 -1.43 -27.95
C GLY A 612 19.39 -2.85 -28.27
N LEU A 613 18.64 -3.47 -27.37
CA LEU A 613 18.00 -4.77 -27.58
C LEU A 613 16.59 -4.67 -28.19
N ALA A 614 15.98 -3.49 -28.27
CA ALA A 614 14.59 -3.29 -28.72
C ALA A 614 14.34 -3.52 -30.22
N SER A 615 15.38 -3.47 -31.04
CA SER A 615 15.24 -3.42 -32.50
C SER A 615 14.94 -4.77 -33.17
N GLN A 616 15.02 -5.89 -32.44
CA GLN A 616 14.89 -7.24 -32.99
C GLN A 616 14.19 -8.18 -32.01
N PRO A 617 13.52 -9.24 -32.50
CA PRO A 617 12.97 -10.27 -31.62
C PRO A 617 14.08 -10.90 -30.76
N LEU A 618 13.85 -10.96 -29.46
CA LEU A 618 14.79 -11.47 -28.47
C LEU A 618 14.38 -12.86 -28.01
N ARG A 619 15.37 -13.68 -27.68
CA ARG A 619 15.20 -14.87 -26.84
C ARG A 619 16.22 -14.84 -25.73
N PHE A 620 15.82 -15.24 -24.54
CA PHE A 620 16.71 -15.43 -23.41
C PHE A 620 17.05 -16.91 -23.25
N ARG A 621 18.26 -17.17 -22.78
CA ARG A 621 18.74 -18.53 -22.50
C ARG A 621 19.43 -18.59 -21.15
N TRP A 622 18.97 -19.52 -20.31
CA TRP A 622 19.65 -19.92 -19.08
C TRP A 622 20.48 -21.14 -19.39
N GLN A 623 21.78 -21.08 -19.14
CA GLN A 623 22.72 -22.16 -19.45
C GLN A 623 23.52 -22.52 -18.20
N LEU A 624 23.35 -23.76 -17.74
CA LEU A 624 24.19 -24.38 -16.71
C LEU A 624 25.35 -25.11 -17.40
N GLY A 625 26.57 -24.87 -16.93
CA GLY A 625 27.75 -25.64 -17.32
C GLY A 625 28.38 -26.30 -16.10
N HIS A 626 28.70 -27.58 -16.23
CA HIS A 626 29.30 -28.38 -15.17
C HIS A 626 30.52 -29.16 -15.68
N ASP A 627 31.48 -29.43 -14.80
CA ASP A 627 32.79 -29.96 -15.10
C ASP A 627 33.00 -31.43 -14.65
N THR A 628 34.23 -31.92 -14.46
CA THR A 628 34.50 -33.35 -14.17
C THR A 628 34.80 -33.69 -12.70
N SER A 629 34.81 -32.72 -11.78
CA SER A 629 35.20 -32.97 -10.38
C SER A 629 34.04 -33.45 -9.52
N ASP A 630 33.29 -32.52 -8.93
CA ASP A 630 32.27 -32.79 -7.94
C ASP A 630 30.89 -32.38 -8.49
N GLY A 631 29.83 -32.92 -7.89
CA GLY A 631 28.46 -32.61 -8.28
C GLY A 631 27.67 -32.12 -7.09
N GLU A 632 26.76 -31.19 -7.34
CA GLU A 632 25.86 -30.58 -6.35
C GLU A 632 24.41 -30.67 -6.87
N ASP A 633 23.43 -30.17 -6.11
CA ASP A 633 22.02 -30.30 -6.46
C ASP A 633 21.69 -29.70 -7.84
N GLY A 634 22.16 -28.49 -8.15
CA GLY A 634 22.00 -27.86 -9.45
C GLY A 634 21.24 -26.53 -9.42
N TRP A 635 20.41 -26.29 -10.43
CA TRP A 635 19.80 -24.98 -10.67
C TRP A 635 18.29 -25.09 -10.88
N TYR A 636 17.51 -24.50 -9.97
CA TYR A 636 16.08 -24.28 -10.13
C TYR A 636 15.78 -22.88 -10.67
N LEU A 637 14.78 -22.74 -11.54
CA LEU A 637 14.31 -21.48 -12.12
C LEU A 637 12.79 -21.40 -12.04
N ASP A 638 12.31 -20.22 -11.65
CA ASP A 638 10.90 -19.96 -11.43
C ASP A 638 10.54 -18.47 -11.67
N ASP A 639 9.25 -18.16 -11.75
CA ASP A 639 8.70 -16.80 -11.84
C ASP A 639 9.38 -15.90 -12.90
N VAL A 640 9.56 -16.41 -14.13
CA VAL A 640 10.23 -15.65 -15.19
C VAL A 640 9.28 -14.62 -15.78
N SER A 641 9.67 -13.35 -15.73
CA SER A 641 8.94 -12.26 -16.36
C SER A 641 9.83 -11.37 -17.21
N VAL A 642 9.35 -10.97 -18.38
CA VAL A 642 9.96 -9.91 -19.18
C VAL A 642 8.91 -8.84 -19.44
N SER A 643 9.27 -7.60 -19.16
CA SER A 643 8.47 -6.43 -19.45
C SER A 643 9.21 -5.51 -20.40
N SER A 644 8.44 -4.79 -21.20
CA SER A 644 8.88 -3.78 -22.15
C SER A 644 8.50 -2.41 -21.64
N VAL A 645 9.35 -1.42 -21.88
CA VAL A 645 9.10 -0.01 -21.57
C VAL A 645 8.91 0.77 -22.87
N THR A 646 7.89 1.63 -22.91
CA THR A 646 7.66 2.57 -24.01
C THR A 646 7.22 3.92 -23.47
N CYS A 647 7.79 5.00 -23.99
CA CYS A 647 7.25 6.35 -23.89
C CYS A 647 6.80 6.80 -25.28
N GLU A 648 5.79 7.66 -25.32
CA GLU A 648 5.43 8.34 -26.56
C GLU A 648 6.23 9.65 -26.69
N ASP A 649 6.47 10.09 -27.92
CA ASP A 649 7.12 11.37 -28.20
C ASP A 649 6.12 12.51 -28.03
N THR A 650 5.72 12.75 -26.77
CA THR A 650 4.81 13.83 -26.41
C THR A 650 5.60 15.14 -26.24
N LYS A 651 4.99 16.26 -26.66
CA LYS A 651 5.61 17.59 -26.67
C LYS A 651 4.83 18.56 -25.80
N PRO A 652 5.48 19.51 -25.09
CA PRO A 652 4.77 20.51 -24.31
C PRO A 652 3.78 21.29 -25.18
N VAL A 653 2.53 21.40 -24.73
CA VAL A 653 1.52 22.22 -25.41
C VAL A 653 1.77 23.69 -25.10
N ILE A 654 2.01 24.49 -26.13
CA ILE A 654 2.17 25.94 -25.99
C ILE A 654 1.17 26.63 -26.90
N ARG A 655 0.26 27.38 -26.28
CA ARG A 655 -0.69 28.25 -26.96
C ARG A 655 -0.12 29.64 -27.09
N LEU A 656 -0.06 30.12 -28.33
CA LEU A 656 0.34 31.49 -28.66
C LEU A 656 -0.90 32.35 -28.93
N GLU A 657 -1.01 33.49 -28.26
CA GLU A 657 -2.07 34.47 -28.48
C GLU A 657 -1.49 35.87 -28.67
N VAL A 658 -2.02 36.59 -29.65
CA VAL A 658 -1.62 37.97 -29.94
C VAL A 658 -2.54 38.93 -29.18
N SER A 659 -1.98 39.64 -28.20
CA SER A 659 -2.74 40.68 -27.46
C SER A 659 -2.69 42.03 -28.18
N SER A 660 -1.56 42.34 -28.81
CA SER A 660 -1.38 43.49 -29.69
C SER A 660 -0.33 43.15 -30.74
N ASP A 661 -0.60 43.51 -32.00
CA ASP A 661 0.13 43.09 -33.19
C ASP A 661 0.95 44.22 -33.82
N SER A 662 0.98 45.42 -33.23
CA SER A 662 1.74 46.55 -33.75
C SER A 662 2.62 47.22 -32.70
N THR A 663 3.74 47.74 -33.17
CA THR A 663 4.61 48.66 -32.45
C THR A 663 5.09 49.77 -33.39
N SER A 664 5.53 50.89 -32.83
CA SER A 664 5.88 52.10 -33.59
C SER A 664 7.16 52.72 -33.06
N GLU A 665 8.05 53.11 -33.95
CA GLU A 665 9.29 53.85 -33.64
C GLU A 665 9.00 55.28 -33.17
N PHE A 666 7.84 55.80 -33.59
CA PHE A 666 7.40 57.14 -33.24
C PHE A 666 6.25 57.11 -32.22
N PRO A 667 6.19 58.06 -31.26
CA PRO A 667 5.13 58.07 -30.27
C PRO A 667 3.71 58.31 -30.84
N PRO A 668 2.65 57.74 -30.23
CA PRO A 668 2.70 56.90 -29.04
C PRO A 668 3.36 55.56 -29.33
N THR A 669 4.34 55.17 -28.51
CA THR A 669 5.08 53.92 -28.70
C THR A 669 4.17 52.75 -28.35
N GLU A 670 3.42 52.28 -29.34
CA GLU A 670 2.64 51.04 -29.23
C GLU A 670 3.58 49.89 -28.88
N VAL A 671 3.10 48.96 -28.06
CA VAL A 671 3.85 47.78 -27.62
C VAL A 671 3.10 46.57 -28.12
N ALA A 672 3.71 45.79 -29.00
CA ALA A 672 3.16 44.50 -29.39
C ALA A 672 3.40 43.49 -28.26
N ARG A 673 2.40 42.66 -27.99
CA ARG A 673 2.38 41.72 -26.85
C ARG A 673 1.92 40.36 -27.34
N LEU A 674 2.76 39.36 -27.11
CA LEU A 674 2.44 37.96 -27.32
C LEU A 674 2.31 37.27 -25.96
N ASN A 675 1.22 36.55 -25.75
CA ASN A 675 1.02 35.70 -24.59
C ASN A 675 1.25 34.24 -25.00
N PHE A 676 2.08 33.55 -24.24
CA PHE A 676 2.28 32.12 -24.32
C PHE A 676 1.61 31.50 -23.09
N SER A 677 0.77 30.49 -23.29
CA SER A 677 0.15 29.76 -22.19
C SER A 677 0.27 28.25 -22.37
N THR A 678 0.28 27.54 -21.24
CA THR A 678 0.29 26.08 -21.18
C THR A 678 -0.95 25.61 -20.40
N PRO A 679 -1.48 24.41 -20.69
CA PRO A 679 -2.67 23.90 -19.99
C PRO A 679 -2.41 23.66 -18.50
N LEU A 680 -1.18 23.26 -18.13
CA LEU A 680 -0.74 23.04 -16.75
C LEU A 680 0.65 23.68 -16.53
N PRO A 681 1.07 23.92 -15.27
CA PRO A 681 2.37 24.52 -14.97
C PRO A 681 3.53 23.76 -15.60
N VAL A 682 4.54 24.45 -16.12
CA VAL A 682 5.70 23.75 -16.71
C VAL A 682 6.59 23.12 -15.63
N ALA A 683 6.99 21.86 -15.84
CA ALA A 683 7.75 21.05 -14.89
C ALA A 683 9.21 21.51 -14.70
N ARG A 684 9.73 22.31 -15.62
CA ARG A 684 11.07 22.90 -15.63
C ARG A 684 11.04 24.19 -16.46
N ASP A 685 12.10 24.99 -16.37
CA ASP A 685 12.32 26.10 -17.30
C ASP A 685 12.33 25.56 -18.74
N LEU A 686 11.43 26.08 -19.58
CA LEU A 686 11.23 25.61 -20.94
C LEU A 686 11.72 26.68 -21.93
N PRO A 687 12.85 26.46 -22.64
CA PRO A 687 13.26 27.35 -23.72
C PRO A 687 12.19 27.39 -24.79
N LEU A 688 11.69 28.58 -25.14
CA LEU A 688 10.72 28.75 -26.21
C LEU A 688 11.43 28.66 -27.58
N PRO A 689 11.11 27.66 -28.41
CA PRO A 689 11.77 27.50 -29.69
C PRO A 689 11.06 28.38 -30.73
N LEU A 690 11.45 29.64 -30.77
CA LEU A 690 10.87 30.63 -31.68
C LEU A 690 11.62 30.64 -33.02
N LEU A 691 10.88 30.38 -34.09
CA LEU A 691 11.31 30.60 -35.47
C LEU A 691 10.91 32.01 -35.90
N THR A 692 11.84 32.75 -36.48
CA THR A 692 11.64 34.15 -36.92
C THR A 692 11.71 34.24 -38.44
N GLU A 693 10.71 34.86 -39.06
CA GLU A 693 10.69 35.27 -40.46
C GLU A 693 10.20 36.73 -40.59
N GLY A 694 10.20 37.27 -41.80
CA GLY A 694 9.73 38.63 -42.08
C GLY A 694 10.85 39.58 -42.51
N SER A 695 10.53 40.87 -42.57
CA SER A 695 11.49 41.93 -42.94
C SER A 695 12.18 42.54 -41.72
N ALA A 696 11.51 42.57 -40.57
CA ALA A 696 12.09 43.09 -39.32
C ALA A 696 13.11 42.10 -38.73
N THR A 697 14.27 42.61 -38.37
CA THR A 697 15.45 41.92 -37.86
C THR A 697 15.64 42.12 -36.35
N PRO A 698 15.54 41.05 -35.53
CA PRO A 698 15.84 41.13 -34.10
C PRO A 698 17.27 41.60 -33.81
N GLY A 699 17.38 42.63 -32.96
CA GLY A 699 18.63 43.31 -32.64
C GLY A 699 18.90 44.56 -33.46
N ILE A 700 18.12 44.80 -34.52
CA ILE A 700 18.09 46.06 -35.29
C ILE A 700 16.75 46.74 -34.93
N ASP A 701 15.64 46.24 -35.48
CA ASP A 701 14.30 46.89 -35.42
C ASP A 701 13.58 46.63 -34.10
N THR A 702 14.07 45.66 -33.33
CA THR A 702 13.62 45.36 -31.97
C THR A 702 14.77 44.82 -31.14
N ARG A 703 14.60 44.70 -29.82
CA ARG A 703 15.60 44.06 -28.96
C ARG A 703 15.80 42.60 -29.36
N ARG A 704 17.02 42.10 -29.20
CA ARG A 704 17.28 40.65 -29.29
C ARG A 704 16.49 39.90 -28.22
N PHE A 705 15.97 38.75 -28.60
CA PHE A 705 15.22 37.84 -27.73
C PHE A 705 15.76 36.41 -27.85
N ASP A 706 17.08 36.27 -27.89
CA ASP A 706 17.74 34.97 -27.85
C ASP A 706 17.47 34.29 -26.49
N ASN A 707 17.23 32.98 -26.49
CA ASN A 707 17.02 32.16 -25.29
C ASN A 707 15.84 32.62 -24.40
N ILE A 708 14.67 32.91 -24.97
CA ILE A 708 13.46 33.14 -24.16
C ILE A 708 13.12 31.87 -23.39
N ILE A 709 12.89 32.01 -22.09
CA ILE A 709 12.53 30.92 -21.19
C ILE A 709 11.10 31.14 -20.71
N PHE A 710 10.24 30.14 -20.91
CA PHE A 710 8.99 29.99 -20.19
C PHE A 710 9.31 29.46 -18.78
N PRO A 711 9.12 30.26 -17.71
CA PRO A 711 9.65 29.91 -16.39
C PRO A 711 8.94 28.72 -15.74
N PHE A 712 9.71 27.91 -15.01
CA PHE A 712 9.23 26.82 -14.16
C PHE A 712 8.00 27.21 -13.33
N GLY A 713 6.99 26.32 -13.29
CA GLY A 713 5.79 26.46 -12.47
C GLY A 713 4.80 27.54 -12.91
N GLN A 714 5.05 28.22 -14.02
CA GLN A 714 4.11 29.16 -14.63
C GLN A 714 3.21 28.45 -15.65
N THR A 715 2.03 29.03 -15.88
CA THR A 715 1.11 28.67 -16.99
C THR A 715 0.93 29.79 -18.00
N LEU A 716 1.51 30.96 -17.74
CA LEU A 716 1.41 32.14 -18.59
C LEU A 716 2.74 32.88 -18.60
N PHE A 717 3.19 33.23 -19.81
CA PHE A 717 4.37 34.05 -20.04
C PHE A 717 4.05 35.10 -21.12
N GLN A 718 4.42 36.36 -20.91
CA GLN A 718 4.18 37.45 -21.87
C GLN A 718 5.50 37.98 -22.41
N LEU A 719 5.59 38.08 -23.73
CA LEU A 719 6.71 38.68 -24.45
C LEU A 719 6.27 40.02 -25.04
N GLU A 720 7.01 41.08 -24.71
CA GLU A 720 6.77 42.44 -25.23
C GLU A 720 7.77 42.78 -26.34
N PHE A 721 7.26 43.40 -27.42
CA PHE A 721 8.04 43.92 -28.53
C PHE A 721 7.90 45.43 -28.62
N ARG A 722 9.03 46.10 -28.81
CA ARG A 722 9.12 47.55 -28.95
C ARG A 722 10.00 47.85 -30.14
N ALA A 723 9.51 48.64 -31.07
CA ALA A 723 10.32 49.14 -32.16
C ALA A 723 11.52 49.94 -31.64
N THR A 724 12.69 49.69 -32.20
CA THR A 724 13.88 50.50 -32.00
C THR A 724 13.75 51.71 -32.91
N ARG A 725 13.73 52.93 -32.36
CA ARG A 725 13.72 54.14 -33.18
C ARG A 725 15.10 54.39 -33.78
N ASP A 726 15.16 54.52 -35.10
CA ASP A 726 16.33 55.02 -35.81
C ASP A 726 15.94 56.07 -36.87
N ASN A 727 16.78 56.26 -37.90
CA ASN A 727 16.54 57.18 -39.02
C ASN A 727 16.69 56.46 -40.37
N GLU A 728 16.68 55.13 -40.36
CA GLU A 728 16.72 54.33 -41.57
C GLU A 728 15.32 54.36 -42.20
N VAL A 729 15.26 54.33 -43.54
CA VAL A 729 13.99 54.39 -44.26
C VAL A 729 13.69 53.02 -44.78
N GLU A 730 12.91 52.28 -44.01
CA GLU A 730 12.66 50.85 -44.21
C GLU A 730 11.17 50.57 -44.49
N GLY A 731 10.30 51.53 -44.14
CA GLY A 731 8.86 51.41 -44.29
C GLY A 731 8.24 50.46 -43.25
N PRO A 732 6.96 50.07 -43.39
CA PRO A 732 6.33 49.13 -42.46
C PRO A 732 6.96 47.74 -42.59
N GLU A 733 7.52 47.26 -41.49
CA GLU A 733 8.16 45.95 -41.43
C GLU A 733 7.30 44.93 -40.69
N THR A 734 7.57 43.65 -40.92
CA THR A 734 6.89 42.57 -40.22
C THR A 734 7.89 41.61 -39.60
N LEU A 735 7.62 41.20 -38.35
CA LEU A 735 8.24 40.06 -37.71
C LEU A 735 7.19 38.96 -37.57
N ILE A 736 7.43 37.83 -38.21
CA ILE A 736 6.59 36.64 -38.12
C ILE A 736 7.28 35.68 -37.16
N LEU A 737 6.59 35.33 -36.07
CA LEU A 737 7.06 34.40 -35.06
C LEU A 737 6.23 33.13 -35.09
N ALA A 738 6.92 32.00 -35.20
CA ALA A 738 6.31 30.68 -35.07
C ALA A 738 6.97 29.88 -33.95
N LEU A 739 6.21 29.04 -33.28
CA LEU A 739 6.72 27.98 -32.42
C LEU A 739 7.19 26.81 -33.27
N ASP A 740 8.38 26.29 -33.00
CA ASP A 740 8.96 25.13 -33.68
C ASP A 740 8.16 23.84 -33.35
N PRO A 741 7.42 23.27 -34.32
CA PRO A 741 6.62 22.06 -34.09
C PRO A 741 7.47 20.81 -33.82
N ASP A 742 8.79 20.84 -34.09
CA ASP A 742 9.67 19.72 -33.76
C ASP A 742 9.97 19.64 -32.26
N LEU A 743 9.80 20.74 -31.52
CA LEU A 743 10.16 20.84 -30.09
C LEU A 743 8.95 21.05 -29.17
N VAL A 744 7.87 21.66 -29.66
CA VAL A 744 6.64 21.89 -28.89
C VAL A 744 5.40 21.53 -29.71
N PHE A 745 4.25 21.40 -29.08
CA PHE A 745 2.97 21.28 -29.77
C PHE A 745 2.29 22.67 -29.82
N PRO A 746 2.34 23.38 -30.96
CA PRO A 746 1.84 24.74 -31.04
C PRO A 746 0.32 24.79 -31.20
N GLU A 747 -0.33 25.65 -30.43
CA GLU A 747 -1.75 25.98 -30.56
C GLU A 747 -1.98 27.49 -30.67
N GLY A 748 -3.18 27.90 -31.12
CA GLY A 748 -3.58 29.30 -31.18
C GLY A 748 -3.09 30.02 -32.44
N SER A 749 -2.69 31.28 -32.29
CA SER A 749 -2.24 32.18 -33.35
C SER A 749 -0.78 31.90 -33.74
N ASN A 750 -0.51 30.72 -34.31
CA ASN A 750 0.81 30.31 -34.78
C ASN A 750 0.81 30.10 -36.31
N PRO A 751 1.56 30.90 -37.11
CA PRO A 751 2.46 31.98 -36.68
C PRO A 751 1.73 33.26 -36.26
N ALA A 752 2.37 34.06 -35.40
CA ALA A 752 1.96 35.41 -35.04
C ALA A 752 2.73 36.44 -35.88
N THR A 753 2.03 37.47 -36.39
CA THR A 753 2.65 38.57 -37.13
C THR A 753 2.63 39.83 -36.28
N ILE A 754 3.78 40.48 -36.16
CA ILE A 754 3.94 41.78 -35.52
C ILE A 754 4.38 42.79 -36.58
N THR A 755 3.69 43.92 -36.65
CA THR A 755 4.01 45.02 -37.58
C THR A 755 4.78 46.12 -36.85
N PHE A 756 5.92 46.50 -37.40
CA PHE A 756 6.76 47.61 -36.93
C PHE A 756 6.50 48.80 -37.85
N ARG A 757 6.07 49.92 -37.25
CA ARG A 757 5.80 51.15 -37.98
C ARG A 757 6.99 52.10 -37.84
N ASP A 758 7.56 52.46 -38.98
CA ASP A 758 8.56 53.50 -39.15
C ASP A 758 7.98 54.88 -38.74
N THR A 759 8.87 55.84 -38.51
CA THR A 759 8.62 57.26 -38.30
C THR A 759 7.76 57.90 -39.39
N PRO A 760 7.07 59.03 -39.11
CA PRO A 760 6.32 59.77 -40.12
C PRO A 760 7.16 60.18 -41.33
N TYR A 761 8.42 60.59 -41.13
CA TYR A 761 9.36 60.82 -42.23
C TYR A 761 9.67 59.53 -42.99
N GLY A 762 10.05 58.45 -42.32
CA GLY A 762 10.45 57.20 -42.98
C GLY A 762 9.31 56.58 -43.80
N GLN A 763 8.09 56.59 -43.29
CA GLN A 763 6.90 56.19 -44.07
C GLN A 763 6.69 57.04 -45.32
N TRP A 764 6.90 58.36 -45.21
CA TRP A 764 6.81 59.26 -46.36
C TRP A 764 7.93 59.00 -47.36
N ALA A 765 9.18 58.92 -46.90
CA ALA A 765 10.36 58.73 -47.71
C ALA A 765 10.30 57.38 -48.44
N ALA A 766 9.90 56.28 -47.77
CA ALA A 766 9.69 54.99 -48.40
C ALA A 766 8.67 55.06 -49.55
N SER A 767 7.62 55.87 -49.40
CA SER A 767 6.58 56.04 -50.45
C SER A 767 7.01 56.92 -51.62
N GLN A 768 7.85 57.94 -51.39
CA GLN A 768 8.23 58.93 -52.40
C GLN A 768 9.56 58.61 -53.08
N LEU A 769 10.52 58.04 -52.34
CA LEU A 769 11.90 57.81 -52.74
C LEU A 769 12.24 56.32 -52.91
N GLY A 770 11.45 55.42 -52.32
CA GLY A 770 11.74 53.99 -52.28
C GLY A 770 12.77 53.61 -51.21
N LEU A 771 13.10 52.33 -51.13
CA LEU A 771 13.96 51.75 -50.09
C LEU A 771 15.44 51.68 -50.48
N ASP A 772 15.76 51.73 -51.78
CA ASP A 772 17.12 51.52 -52.28
C ASP A 772 17.79 52.86 -52.68
N SER A 773 18.50 53.46 -51.72
CA SER A 773 19.49 54.57 -51.80
C SER A 773 19.01 56.03 -51.75
N ALA A 774 19.84 56.86 -51.08
CA ALA A 774 19.77 58.32 -50.91
C ALA A 774 18.47 58.89 -50.27
N ASN A 775 17.80 58.13 -49.41
CA ASN A 775 16.51 58.46 -48.81
C ASN A 775 16.60 58.97 -47.36
N SER A 776 17.81 59.05 -46.77
CA SER A 776 18.02 59.57 -45.42
C SER A 776 17.60 61.04 -45.31
N PRO A 777 17.17 61.52 -44.13
CA PRO A 777 16.82 62.93 -43.90
C PRO A 777 17.87 63.95 -44.37
N HIS A 778 19.15 63.57 -44.40
CA HIS A 778 20.28 64.46 -44.69
C HIS A 778 20.77 64.41 -46.13
N GLU A 779 20.25 63.46 -46.91
CA GLU A 779 20.59 63.28 -48.31
C GLU A 779 19.74 64.19 -49.19
N ASP A 780 20.13 64.31 -50.45
CA ASP A 780 19.52 65.13 -51.49
C ASP A 780 19.35 64.18 -52.68
N PHE A 781 18.17 63.55 -52.76
CA PHE A 781 17.91 62.43 -53.65
C PHE A 781 17.96 62.84 -55.13
N ASP A 782 17.43 64.02 -55.47
CA ASP A 782 17.36 64.50 -56.85
C ASP A 782 18.50 65.47 -57.23
N HIS A 783 19.41 65.75 -56.30
CA HIS A 783 20.59 66.59 -56.44
C HIS A 783 20.27 68.05 -56.78
N ASP A 784 19.16 68.58 -56.29
CA ASP A 784 18.74 69.97 -56.50
C ASP A 784 19.28 70.95 -55.45
N GLY A 785 19.91 70.43 -54.40
CA GLY A 785 20.51 71.17 -53.29
C GLY A 785 19.61 71.29 -52.05
N ALA A 786 18.37 70.81 -52.11
CA ALA A 786 17.51 70.64 -50.94
C ALA A 786 17.70 69.24 -50.34
N ARG A 787 17.60 69.14 -49.01
CA ARG A 787 17.64 67.82 -48.35
C ARG A 787 16.27 67.20 -48.36
N ASN A 788 16.19 65.88 -48.40
CA ASN A 788 14.94 65.11 -48.34
C ASN A 788 14.07 65.51 -47.13
N ALA A 789 14.68 65.76 -45.96
CA ALA A 789 13.94 66.27 -44.80
C ALA A 789 13.39 67.68 -45.02
N GLU A 790 14.12 68.58 -45.69
CA GLU A 790 13.58 69.89 -46.02
C GLU A 790 12.35 69.72 -46.93
N GLU A 791 12.44 68.87 -47.93
CA GLU A 791 11.33 68.62 -48.84
C GLU A 791 10.10 67.99 -48.17
N TYR A 792 10.31 67.09 -47.21
CA TYR A 792 9.25 66.53 -46.36
C TYR A 792 8.48 67.63 -45.62
N PHE A 793 9.19 68.54 -44.95
CA PHE A 793 8.58 69.62 -44.17
C PHE A 793 7.94 70.69 -45.06
N TRP A 794 8.41 70.85 -46.30
CA TRP A 794 7.86 71.81 -47.26
C TRP A 794 6.75 71.23 -48.15
N GLY A 795 6.56 69.90 -48.13
CA GLY A 795 5.60 69.19 -48.95
C GLY A 795 5.93 69.26 -50.45
N THR A 796 7.21 69.32 -50.79
CA THR A 796 7.70 69.29 -52.17
C THR A 796 7.96 67.85 -52.63
N ASN A 797 8.14 67.64 -53.94
CA ASN A 797 8.41 66.32 -54.50
C ASN A 797 9.92 66.05 -54.55
N PRO A 798 10.45 65.15 -53.68
CA PRO A 798 11.89 64.92 -53.53
C PRO A 798 12.54 64.07 -54.63
N ALA A 799 11.74 63.58 -55.58
CA ALA A 799 12.21 62.85 -56.74
C ALA A 799 12.27 63.74 -58.00
N SER A 800 12.14 65.06 -57.87
CA SER A 800 11.96 65.97 -58.99
C SER A 800 12.75 67.25 -58.78
N PRO A 801 13.90 67.45 -59.48
CA PRO A 801 14.80 68.58 -59.25
C PRO A 801 14.23 69.96 -59.68
N LEU A 802 12.98 69.95 -60.15
CA LEU A 802 12.17 71.14 -60.43
C LEU A 802 11.33 71.59 -59.21
N SER A 803 11.28 70.79 -58.15
CA SER A 803 10.39 70.93 -57.01
C SER A 803 11.13 71.41 -55.75
N LEU A 804 11.87 72.51 -55.86
CA LEU A 804 12.66 73.05 -54.76
C LEU A 804 11.81 73.66 -53.62
N PRO A 805 12.13 73.38 -52.35
CA PRO A 805 11.76 74.21 -51.21
C PRO A 805 12.28 75.64 -51.41
N ARG A 806 11.39 76.57 -51.74
CA ARG A 806 11.75 77.98 -51.93
C ARG A 806 11.14 78.84 -50.84
N PRO A 807 11.91 79.20 -49.79
CA PRO A 807 11.48 80.25 -48.91
C PRO A 807 11.29 81.53 -49.72
N ASN A 808 10.16 82.20 -49.50
CA ASN A 808 9.85 83.49 -50.10
C ASN A 808 10.05 84.60 -49.06
N PRO A 809 11.30 85.06 -48.84
CA PRO A 809 11.56 86.19 -47.97
C PRO A 809 11.05 87.47 -48.64
N ARG A 810 10.09 88.13 -48.00
CA ARG A 810 9.57 89.42 -48.44
C ARG A 810 9.53 90.41 -47.30
N GLN A 811 9.88 91.66 -47.61
CA GLN A 811 9.72 92.73 -46.64
C GLN A 811 8.25 93.10 -46.52
N ALA A 812 7.73 93.09 -45.30
CA ALA A 812 6.37 93.50 -44.96
C ALA A 812 6.44 94.56 -43.86
N GLY A 813 6.52 95.84 -44.27
CA GLY A 813 6.74 96.96 -43.36
C GLY A 813 8.12 96.90 -42.69
N SER A 814 8.13 96.96 -41.36
CA SER A 814 9.34 96.88 -40.52
C SER A 814 9.76 95.44 -40.19
N PHE A 815 9.27 94.44 -40.93
CA PHE A 815 9.58 93.02 -40.72
C PHE A 815 10.02 92.35 -42.03
N LEU A 816 10.94 91.40 -41.90
CA LEU A 816 11.20 90.37 -42.89
C LEU A 816 10.21 89.24 -42.62
N ARG A 817 9.33 88.97 -43.58
CA ARG A 817 8.45 87.80 -43.55
C ARG A 817 9.05 86.70 -44.40
N ILE A 818 9.08 85.49 -43.87
CA ILE A 818 9.37 84.28 -44.63
C ILE A 818 8.08 83.48 -44.73
N ASP A 819 7.52 83.39 -45.92
CA ASP A 819 6.33 82.57 -46.14
C ASP A 819 6.75 81.08 -46.06
N PHE A 820 6.04 80.29 -45.24
CA PHE A 820 6.28 78.87 -45.00
C PHE A 820 4.91 78.16 -44.91
N PRO A 821 4.73 76.97 -45.49
CA PRO A 821 3.44 76.28 -45.50
C PRO A 821 3.09 75.64 -44.15
N HIS A 822 3.02 76.42 -43.07
CA HIS A 822 2.87 75.94 -41.70
C HIS A 822 1.58 75.10 -41.48
N ALA A 823 0.51 75.38 -42.24
CA ALA A 823 -0.74 74.63 -42.22
C ALA A 823 -0.70 73.31 -43.01
N ARG A 824 0.38 73.02 -43.73
CA ARG A 824 0.58 71.80 -44.52
C ARG A 824 1.73 70.94 -43.99
N LEU A 825 2.26 71.28 -42.82
CA LEU A 825 3.26 70.45 -42.16
C LEU A 825 2.71 69.04 -41.96
N PRO A 826 3.57 68.01 -42.10
CA PRO A 826 3.21 66.66 -41.70
C PRO A 826 2.73 66.61 -40.24
N PRO A 827 1.87 65.63 -39.88
CA PRO A 827 1.50 65.40 -38.49
C PRO A 827 2.74 65.28 -37.61
N PHE A 828 2.69 65.86 -36.41
CA PHE A 828 3.80 65.80 -35.44
C PHE A 828 5.12 66.43 -35.93
N ALA A 829 5.08 67.23 -37.00
CA ALA A 829 6.20 68.02 -37.48
C ALA A 829 6.01 69.49 -37.10
N ARG A 830 7.07 70.14 -36.61
CA ARG A 830 7.09 71.59 -36.42
C ARG A 830 8.33 72.19 -37.04
N THR A 831 8.18 73.43 -37.51
CA THR A 831 9.32 74.25 -37.94
C THR A 831 9.41 75.44 -37.01
N ARG A 832 10.61 75.79 -36.57
CA ARG A 832 10.87 77.03 -35.83
C ARG A 832 11.92 77.84 -36.56
N ALA A 833 11.87 79.17 -36.42
CA ALA A 833 12.94 80.03 -36.91
C ALA A 833 13.76 80.57 -35.73
N GLU A 834 15.06 80.67 -35.93
CA GLU A 834 15.98 81.26 -34.95
C GLU A 834 16.88 82.27 -35.66
N THR A 835 17.24 83.32 -34.93
CA THR A 835 18.21 84.32 -35.40
C THR A 835 19.52 84.21 -34.65
N SER A 836 20.62 84.59 -35.31
CA SER A 836 21.95 84.66 -34.70
C SER A 836 22.71 85.88 -35.23
N THR A 837 23.56 86.49 -34.42
CA THR A 837 24.45 87.58 -34.86
C THR A 837 25.87 87.11 -35.17
N ASP A 838 26.24 85.91 -34.73
CA ASP A 838 27.60 85.37 -34.78
C ASP A 838 27.70 83.95 -35.37
N LEU A 839 26.58 83.37 -35.81
CA LEU A 839 26.40 81.97 -36.26
C LEU A 839 26.65 80.90 -35.18
N LEU A 840 26.98 81.30 -33.95
CA LEU A 840 27.28 80.40 -32.83
C LEU A 840 26.10 80.34 -31.85
N ASN A 841 25.58 81.51 -31.46
CA ASN A 841 24.48 81.65 -30.52
C ASN A 841 23.18 81.94 -31.27
N TRP A 842 22.21 81.04 -31.13
CA TRP A 842 20.92 81.13 -31.81
C TRP A 842 19.79 81.36 -30.81
N THR A 843 18.83 82.22 -31.15
CA THR A 843 17.69 82.56 -30.28
C THR A 843 16.40 82.76 -31.08
N GLY A 844 15.29 82.29 -30.52
CA GLY A 844 13.93 82.49 -31.06
C GLY A 844 13.23 83.77 -30.59
N GLN A 845 13.81 84.56 -29.68
CA GLN A 845 13.13 85.68 -29.00
C GLN A 845 12.60 86.79 -29.92
N ALA A 846 13.16 86.95 -31.11
CA ALA A 846 12.76 87.98 -32.08
C ALA A 846 12.00 87.42 -33.28
N VAL A 847 11.62 86.14 -33.26
CA VAL A 847 10.87 85.47 -34.33
C VAL A 847 9.42 85.33 -33.90
N GLU A 848 8.50 85.88 -34.69
CA GLU A 848 7.07 85.68 -34.49
C GLU A 848 6.54 84.67 -35.52
N ALA A 849 5.94 83.59 -35.04
CA ALA A 849 5.28 82.59 -35.88
C ALA A 849 3.94 83.13 -36.40
N LEU A 850 3.67 82.92 -37.69
CA LEU A 850 2.44 83.28 -38.38
C LEU A 850 1.76 82.02 -38.94
N PRO A 851 0.45 82.06 -39.26
CA PRO A 851 -0.26 80.92 -39.85
C PRO A 851 0.34 80.39 -41.17
N ASP A 852 1.09 81.22 -41.89
CA ASP A 852 1.66 80.97 -43.20
C ASP A 852 3.15 81.36 -43.27
N GLY A 853 3.86 81.39 -42.14
CA GLY A 853 5.27 81.79 -42.14
C GLY A 853 5.86 82.19 -40.80
N PHE A 854 6.98 82.88 -40.87
CA PHE A 854 7.58 83.58 -39.74
C PHE A 854 7.78 85.03 -40.11
N ARG A 855 7.76 85.93 -39.13
CA ARG A 855 8.27 87.28 -39.31
C ARG A 855 9.33 87.61 -38.28
N VAL A 856 10.35 88.30 -38.73
CA VAL A 856 11.47 88.78 -37.92
C VAL A 856 11.56 90.29 -38.14
N PRO A 857 11.65 91.13 -37.10
CA PRO A 857 11.74 92.57 -37.32
C PRO A 857 13.01 92.93 -38.12
N LEU A 858 13.02 94.10 -38.75
CA LEU A 858 14.17 94.63 -39.49
C LEU A 858 14.83 95.74 -38.66
N ASP A 859 15.10 95.42 -37.40
CA ASP A 859 15.66 96.33 -36.40
C ASP A 859 17.06 95.87 -35.96
N GLY A 860 18.04 96.76 -36.09
CA GLY A 860 19.40 96.52 -35.58
C GLY A 860 20.39 95.93 -36.60
N PRO A 861 21.52 95.37 -36.11
CA PRO A 861 22.64 94.93 -36.95
C PRO A 861 22.30 93.68 -37.78
N THR A 862 23.08 93.44 -38.83
CA THR A 862 22.96 92.25 -39.68
C THR A 862 22.97 90.98 -38.83
N ARG A 863 21.97 90.13 -39.04
CA ARG A 863 21.79 88.84 -38.36
C ARG A 863 21.47 87.76 -39.38
N TYR A 864 21.80 86.53 -39.00
CA TYR A 864 21.48 85.31 -39.71
C TYR A 864 20.14 84.76 -39.22
N LEU A 865 19.42 84.08 -40.11
CA LEU A 865 18.16 83.41 -39.81
C LEU A 865 18.27 81.98 -40.30
N ARG A 866 17.89 81.02 -39.46
CA ARG A 866 17.77 79.61 -39.84
C ARG A 866 16.37 79.10 -39.52
N LEU A 867 15.89 78.18 -40.34
CA LEU A 867 14.74 77.34 -40.04
C LEU A 867 15.25 76.03 -39.44
N ILE A 868 14.54 75.51 -38.44
CA ILE A 868 14.82 74.22 -37.83
C ILE A 868 13.56 73.39 -37.94
N HIS A 869 13.72 72.25 -38.59
CA HIS A 869 12.69 71.25 -38.79
C HIS A 869 12.86 70.17 -37.72
N GLU A 870 11.80 69.84 -37.00
CA GLU A 870 11.82 68.80 -35.98
C GLU A 870 10.48 68.07 -35.92
N GLU A 871 10.55 66.75 -35.80
CA GLU A 871 9.41 65.96 -35.35
C GLU A 871 9.30 66.03 -33.83
N PHE A 872 8.09 66.14 -33.30
CA PHE A 872 7.81 66.20 -31.87
C PHE A 872 6.78 65.13 -31.50
N ALA A 873 6.95 64.47 -30.36
CA ALA A 873 5.97 63.50 -29.90
C ALA A 873 4.59 64.17 -29.69
N PRO A 874 3.45 63.51 -30.00
CA PRO A 874 2.15 63.94 -29.50
C PRO A 874 2.20 64.23 -27.99
N PRO A 875 1.48 65.28 -27.53
CA PRO A 875 1.45 65.67 -26.12
C PRO A 875 0.84 64.61 -25.19
#